data_AF-A0A9W6ELV8-F1
#
_entry.id   AF-A0A9W6ELV8-F1
#
_cell.length_a   1.000
_cell.length_b   1.000
_cell.length_c   1.000
_cell.angle_alpha   90.00
_cell.angle_beta   90.00
_cell.angle_gamma   90.00
#
_symmetry.space_group_name_H-M   'P 1'
#
loop_
_entity.id
_entity.type
_entity.pdbx_description
1 polymer ?
#
loop_
_entity_poly.entity_id
_entity_poly.type
_entity_poly.pdbx_seq_one_letter_code
_entity_poly.pdbx_strand_id
1 'polypeptide(L)'
;MSSDSERDTEVRPSSLEDAIEHLEAVAFVPPKQRYTDAGQLAKTIATHAYESGIPQAALERLLKLLTTHNALDQGTVTTLVKNLYPLERVSSKLITRVVCCLGPAKTKPSPATQALLVRWLILVYDYLDDKSHLGKLYAVLFNYLDMISLRKPLCQLLSFITRRKHVKPFRIQALMELVSLSGGEEKELLILLNVFKNYCPDVIVGDLGFTGRKASFFKHPDPEWTAHVREIQDTHLEKLQAVQPSTFQVVHRGLAKRSKVEAIVPDVKTSRVSYSHTSLEELRGVEHLVDKIDKIELPNQIISMLGNNLAQKYLFLARSEVADRRLNDWLRTFLNDQLEIARANDVEDHESLGYILALAVEYAQYTKEIPDAFTSFLKKYLISWNGEDNREQILGLLVYLPVLDFDTLSSDFLTPLERALLNGAISSRTSLLDFYSALIRQWGIQLRTNSQTTEEFKPLGRLISHAELLALSTLECLTSMPDLTDAQHEKHKPATLSILDFYCTLAELFTHASTNGSIRLTVPLAPTVYTLAFTPINSVISIMCSVLASYKSSFEASLTSQVLRVPNSQDSLYPTELVGQFNGYIMDICNLIWRNRGLNSEDPNAVGCLIPAPTIAALTRFIREYNEKERKRDSSFVYTISSVFSLSHHVALCNLSAACFSDIEDENNIGDEQPKLRKPVTQKALSALEKEGGMKMAWQEYRVRMLDWLDATGSVGIGNLMRSTMKALRKE
;
A
#
# COMPACT_ATOMS: atom_id res chain seq x y z
N MET A 1 21.81 -34.95 -76.85
CA MET A 1 21.57 -36.20 -76.07
C MET A 1 21.92 -35.85 -74.62
N SER A 2 20.93 -35.51 -73.79
CA SER A 2 20.29 -36.43 -72.82
C SER A 2 21.33 -36.93 -71.79
N SER A 3 21.21 -36.83 -70.47
CA SER A 3 20.13 -36.50 -69.53
C SER A 3 20.73 -36.57 -68.11
N ASP A 4 20.07 -35.91 -67.16
CA ASP A 4 20.04 -36.14 -65.70
C ASP A 4 21.29 -35.93 -64.84
N SER A 5 21.24 -34.88 -64.00
CA SER A 5 20.87 -35.09 -62.59
C SER A 5 20.58 -33.74 -61.90
N GLU A 6 19.30 -33.42 -61.76
CA GLU A 6 18.81 -32.42 -60.79
C GLU A 6 19.27 -32.84 -59.38
N ARG A 7 19.99 -31.96 -58.68
CA ARG A 7 20.13 -32.04 -57.22
C ARG A 7 19.16 -31.02 -56.65
N ASP A 8 18.06 -31.52 -56.13
CA ASP A 8 17.06 -30.77 -55.36
C ASP A 8 17.75 -29.93 -54.28
N THR A 9 17.61 -28.61 -54.41
CA THR A 9 17.96 -27.63 -53.37
C THR A 9 17.00 -27.81 -52.18
N GLU A 10 17.51 -28.33 -51.06
CA GLU A 10 16.79 -28.42 -49.79
C GLU A 10 16.26 -27.03 -49.36
N VAL A 11 14.94 -26.87 -49.37
CA VAL A 11 14.27 -25.68 -48.84
C VAL A 11 14.35 -25.72 -47.31
N ARG A 12 15.17 -24.84 -46.71
CA ARG A 12 15.22 -24.67 -45.25
C ARG A 12 13.93 -23.99 -44.76
N PRO A 13 13.20 -24.54 -43.78
CA PRO A 13 11.99 -23.90 -43.26
C PRO A 13 12.35 -22.59 -42.54
N SER A 14 11.66 -21.50 -42.90
CA SER A 14 11.87 -20.15 -42.34
C SER A 14 11.01 -19.83 -41.11
N SER A 15 9.96 -20.61 -40.85
CA SER A 15 9.06 -20.41 -39.71
C SER A 15 8.93 -21.67 -38.83
N LEU A 16 8.58 -21.48 -37.56
CA LEU A 16 8.33 -22.58 -36.60
C LEU A 16 7.22 -23.53 -37.10
N GLU A 17 6.19 -22.98 -37.75
CA GLU A 17 5.06 -23.77 -38.27
C GLU A 17 5.47 -24.65 -39.46
N ASP A 18 6.28 -24.12 -40.38
CA ASP A 18 6.82 -24.88 -41.52
C ASP A 18 7.76 -26.01 -41.04
N ALA A 19 8.57 -25.74 -40.01
CA ALA A 19 9.47 -26.74 -39.44
C ALA A 19 8.69 -27.89 -38.77
N ILE A 20 7.55 -27.59 -38.11
CA ILE A 20 6.68 -28.59 -37.50
C ILE A 20 5.94 -29.41 -38.57
N GLU A 21 5.48 -28.77 -39.65
CA GLU A 21 4.82 -29.47 -40.77
C GLU A 21 5.76 -30.44 -41.49
N HIS A 22 6.99 -30.01 -41.77
CA HIS A 22 8.02 -30.89 -42.32
C HIS A 22 8.39 -32.03 -41.35
N LEU A 23 8.44 -31.76 -40.04
CA LEU A 23 8.67 -32.80 -39.04
C LEU A 23 7.54 -33.84 -39.00
N GLU A 24 6.28 -33.42 -39.11
CA GLU A 24 5.10 -34.31 -39.16
C GLU A 24 5.14 -35.25 -40.37
N ALA A 25 5.52 -34.74 -41.54
CA ALA A 25 5.66 -35.54 -42.77
C ALA A 25 6.76 -36.62 -42.65
N VAL A 26 7.82 -36.33 -41.92
CA VAL A 26 9.02 -37.20 -41.81
C VAL A 26 8.94 -38.16 -40.62
N ALA A 27 8.16 -37.85 -39.59
CA ALA A 27 8.16 -38.58 -38.31
C ALA A 27 7.69 -40.03 -38.40
N PHE A 28 6.86 -40.40 -39.39
CA PHE A 28 6.37 -41.76 -39.59
C PHE A 28 7.14 -42.55 -40.65
N VAL A 29 8.05 -41.90 -41.39
CA VAL A 29 8.86 -42.52 -42.43
C VAL A 29 10.15 -43.09 -41.81
N PRO A 30 10.59 -44.32 -42.15
CA PRO A 30 11.83 -44.89 -41.64
C PRO A 30 13.07 -44.05 -42.03
N PRO A 31 14.13 -43.99 -41.20
CA PRO A 31 15.30 -43.13 -41.44
C PRO A 31 15.97 -43.28 -42.82
N LYS A 32 15.90 -44.49 -43.41
CA LYS A 32 16.52 -44.81 -44.71
C LYS A 32 15.74 -44.27 -45.93
N GLN A 33 14.52 -43.79 -45.72
CA GLN A 33 13.61 -43.32 -46.78
C GLN A 33 13.34 -41.80 -46.66
N ARG A 34 14.07 -41.10 -45.81
CA ARG A 34 13.91 -39.66 -45.57
C ARG A 34 14.85 -38.88 -46.48
N TYR A 35 14.32 -37.87 -47.17
CA TYR A 35 15.11 -36.89 -47.90
C TYR A 35 15.60 -35.76 -46.98
N THR A 36 14.95 -35.56 -45.83
CA THR A 36 15.25 -34.49 -44.86
C THR A 36 15.72 -35.07 -43.52
N ASP A 37 16.75 -34.45 -42.93
CA ASP A 37 17.29 -34.83 -41.62
C ASP A 37 16.36 -34.36 -40.48
N ALA A 38 15.63 -35.30 -39.88
CA ALA A 38 14.74 -35.03 -38.75
C ALA A 38 15.47 -34.44 -37.53
N GLY A 39 16.76 -34.73 -37.36
CA GLY A 39 17.57 -34.16 -36.29
C GLY A 39 17.86 -32.68 -36.48
N GLN A 40 18.01 -32.22 -37.74
CA GLN A 40 18.17 -30.80 -38.06
C GLN A 40 16.86 -30.04 -37.85
N LEU A 41 15.73 -30.59 -38.30
CA LEU A 41 14.41 -30.01 -38.06
C LEU A 41 14.12 -29.84 -36.56
N ALA A 42 14.47 -30.84 -35.74
CA ALA A 42 14.30 -30.74 -34.30
C ALA A 42 15.22 -29.72 -33.62
N LYS A 43 16.43 -29.51 -34.15
CA LYS A 43 17.31 -28.42 -33.68
C LYS A 43 16.71 -27.05 -34.01
N THR A 44 16.22 -26.85 -35.22
CA THR A 44 15.55 -25.61 -35.62
C THR A 44 14.32 -25.32 -34.75
N ILE A 45 13.48 -26.32 -34.50
CA ILE A 45 12.33 -26.20 -33.59
C ILE A 45 12.79 -25.87 -32.16
N ALA A 46 13.85 -26.51 -31.67
CA ALA A 46 14.39 -26.23 -30.34
C ALA A 46 14.94 -24.80 -30.20
N THR A 47 15.62 -24.28 -31.23
CA THR A 47 16.13 -22.89 -31.25
C THR A 47 14.97 -21.89 -31.21
N HIS A 48 13.95 -22.05 -32.07
CA HIS A 48 12.77 -21.19 -32.05
C HIS A 48 11.98 -21.28 -30.73
N ALA A 49 11.83 -22.48 -30.18
CA ALA A 49 11.14 -22.69 -28.91
C ALA A 49 11.90 -22.05 -27.73
N TYR A 50 13.24 -22.04 -27.77
CA TYR A 50 14.06 -21.38 -26.76
C TYR A 50 13.96 -19.85 -26.83
N GLU A 51 13.92 -19.27 -28.03
CA GLU A 51 13.88 -17.82 -28.22
C GLU A 51 12.50 -17.19 -28.01
N SER A 52 11.43 -17.85 -28.47
CA SER A 52 10.08 -17.24 -28.54
C SER A 52 8.99 -18.04 -27.83
N GLY A 53 9.30 -19.22 -27.30
CA GLY A 53 8.29 -20.16 -26.79
C GLY A 53 7.45 -20.80 -27.90
N ILE A 54 6.61 -21.76 -27.53
CA ILE A 54 5.74 -22.52 -28.44
C ILE A 54 4.28 -22.11 -28.21
N PRO A 55 3.57 -21.59 -29.22
CA PRO A 55 2.14 -21.26 -29.11
C PRO A 55 1.28 -22.51 -28.96
N GLN A 56 0.08 -22.37 -28.39
CA GLN A 56 -0.76 -23.52 -28.02
C GLN A 56 -1.08 -24.47 -29.18
N ALA A 57 -1.33 -23.94 -30.38
CA ALA A 57 -1.62 -24.73 -31.59
C ALA A 57 -0.41 -25.59 -32.02
N ALA A 58 0.80 -25.00 -32.01
CA ALA A 58 2.04 -25.70 -32.31
C ALA A 58 2.39 -26.74 -31.24
N LEU A 59 2.13 -26.43 -29.97
CA LEU A 59 2.30 -27.36 -28.84
C LEU A 59 1.37 -28.57 -28.97
N GLU A 60 0.12 -28.39 -29.39
CA GLU A 60 -0.81 -29.50 -29.63
C GLU A 60 -0.32 -30.45 -30.72
N ARG A 61 0.21 -29.90 -31.81
CA ARG A 61 0.79 -30.66 -32.94
C ARG A 61 2.01 -31.47 -32.52
N LEU A 62 2.97 -30.82 -31.84
CA LEU A 62 4.17 -31.49 -31.33
C LEU A 62 3.84 -32.56 -30.30
N LEU A 63 2.95 -32.29 -29.34
CA LEU A 63 2.52 -33.30 -28.36
C LEU A 63 1.76 -34.45 -29.03
N LYS A 64 0.95 -34.20 -30.07
CA LYS A 64 0.30 -35.27 -30.84
C LYS A 64 1.33 -36.22 -31.44
N LEU A 65 2.40 -35.70 -32.02
CA LEU A 65 3.47 -36.48 -32.63
C LEU A 65 4.29 -37.26 -31.60
N LEU A 66 4.63 -36.61 -30.47
CA LEU A 66 5.44 -37.21 -29.39
C LEU A 66 4.68 -38.23 -28.54
N THR A 67 3.34 -38.16 -28.50
CA THR A 67 2.47 -39.08 -27.75
C THR A 67 2.05 -40.31 -28.57
N THR A 68 2.39 -40.36 -29.85
CA THR A 68 2.17 -41.52 -30.74
C THR A 68 3.47 -42.24 -31.05
N HIS A 69 3.38 -43.54 -31.38
CA HIS A 69 4.51 -44.28 -31.91
C HIS A 69 4.99 -43.64 -33.23
N ASN A 70 6.26 -43.22 -33.27
CA ASN A 70 6.90 -42.59 -34.43
C ASN A 70 8.22 -43.30 -34.75
N ALA A 71 8.79 -43.03 -35.93
CA ALA A 71 10.06 -43.58 -36.39
C ALA A 71 11.24 -42.66 -36.07
N LEU A 72 11.07 -41.63 -35.23
CA LEU A 72 12.13 -40.69 -34.86
C LEU A 72 13.17 -41.38 -33.97
N ASP A 73 14.42 -40.95 -34.08
CA ASP A 73 15.47 -41.41 -33.19
C ASP A 73 15.27 -40.82 -31.78
N GLN A 74 15.75 -41.54 -30.76
CA GLN A 74 15.58 -41.15 -29.37
C GLN A 74 16.28 -39.80 -29.04
N GLY A 75 17.34 -39.45 -29.79
CA GLY A 75 18.04 -38.17 -29.66
C GLY A 75 17.13 -37.00 -30.04
N THR A 76 16.55 -37.06 -31.24
CA THR A 76 15.56 -36.09 -31.74
C THR A 76 14.36 -35.92 -30.80
N VAL A 77 13.77 -37.02 -30.32
CA VAL A 77 12.64 -36.98 -29.38
C VAL A 77 13.03 -36.32 -28.06
N THR A 78 14.23 -36.61 -27.55
CA THR A 78 14.74 -36.01 -26.30
C THR A 78 14.96 -34.51 -26.45
N THR A 79 15.52 -34.07 -27.59
CA THR A 79 15.73 -32.65 -27.90
C THR A 79 14.41 -31.90 -27.96
N LEU A 80 13.38 -32.49 -28.59
CA LEU A 80 12.06 -31.86 -28.66
C LEU A 80 11.41 -31.74 -27.28
N VAL A 81 11.33 -32.83 -26.51
CA VAL A 81 10.65 -32.82 -25.19
C VAL A 81 11.31 -31.87 -24.19
N LYS A 82 12.66 -31.78 -24.19
CA LYS A 82 13.39 -30.86 -23.31
C LYS A 82 13.15 -29.39 -23.63
N ASN A 83 12.84 -29.06 -24.89
CA ASN A 83 12.64 -27.68 -25.34
C ASN A 83 11.15 -27.35 -25.56
N LEU A 84 10.22 -28.09 -24.94
CA LEU A 84 8.79 -27.77 -24.98
C LEU A 84 8.43 -26.61 -24.04
N TYR A 85 8.87 -25.39 -24.37
CA TYR A 85 8.57 -24.17 -23.62
C TYR A 85 7.19 -23.62 -24.02
N PRO A 86 6.14 -23.70 -23.18
CA PRO A 86 4.82 -23.20 -23.55
C PRO A 86 4.76 -21.68 -23.46
N LEU A 87 4.27 -21.03 -24.52
CA LEU A 87 4.06 -19.57 -24.55
C LEU A 87 2.86 -19.15 -23.69
N GLU A 88 1.82 -19.98 -23.67
CA GLU A 88 0.57 -19.74 -22.94
C GLU A 88 0.32 -20.83 -21.89
N ARG A 89 -0.71 -20.68 -21.07
CA ARG A 89 -1.11 -21.71 -20.11
C ARG A 89 -1.53 -22.99 -20.82
N VAL A 90 -1.18 -24.14 -20.23
CA VAL A 90 -1.39 -25.45 -20.86
C VAL A 90 -2.80 -25.97 -20.57
N SER A 91 -3.58 -26.17 -21.64
CA SER A 91 -4.94 -26.70 -21.55
C SER A 91 -5.03 -28.14 -21.03
N SER A 92 -6.11 -28.43 -20.32
CA SER A 92 -6.42 -29.76 -19.76
C SER A 92 -6.47 -30.87 -20.82
N LYS A 93 -6.82 -30.54 -22.08
CA LYS A 93 -6.85 -31.48 -23.21
C LYS A 93 -5.46 -32.06 -23.50
N LEU A 94 -4.43 -31.21 -23.48
CA LEU A 94 -3.04 -31.62 -23.73
C LEU A 94 -2.51 -32.49 -22.59
N ILE A 95 -2.84 -32.15 -21.34
CA ILE A 95 -2.49 -32.95 -20.16
C ILE A 95 -3.08 -34.35 -20.26
N THR A 96 -4.37 -34.47 -20.59
CA THR A 96 -5.03 -35.77 -20.77
C THR A 96 -4.32 -36.60 -21.84
N ARG A 97 -3.93 -35.98 -22.96
CA ARG A 97 -3.21 -36.67 -24.05
C ARG A 97 -1.88 -37.26 -23.58
N VAL A 98 -1.11 -36.50 -22.80
CA VAL A 98 0.16 -36.97 -22.23
C VAL A 98 -0.06 -38.10 -21.23
N VAL A 99 -1.08 -38.00 -20.36
CA VAL A 99 -1.38 -39.08 -19.39
C VAL A 99 -1.88 -40.35 -20.10
N CYS A 100 -2.66 -40.22 -21.18
CA CYS A 100 -3.16 -41.35 -21.96
C CYS A 100 -2.05 -42.11 -22.71
N CYS A 101 -0.92 -41.48 -23.03
CA CYS A 101 0.19 -42.12 -23.72
C CYS A 101 1.11 -42.94 -22.80
N LEU A 102 0.88 -42.93 -21.48
CA LEU A 102 1.64 -43.74 -20.51
C LEU A 102 1.19 -45.20 -20.57
N GLY A 103 2.11 -46.16 -20.50
CA GLY A 103 1.80 -47.59 -20.44
C GLY A 103 2.51 -48.44 -21.51
N PRO A 104 2.41 -49.78 -21.42
CA PRO A 104 3.20 -50.72 -22.22
C PRO A 104 2.64 -51.04 -23.62
N ALA A 105 1.67 -50.27 -24.14
CA ALA A 105 1.02 -50.60 -25.41
C ALA A 105 1.94 -50.29 -26.62
N LYS A 106 1.91 -51.13 -27.66
CA LYS A 106 2.73 -50.97 -28.89
C LYS A 106 2.46 -49.68 -29.66
N THR A 107 1.30 -49.05 -29.46
CA THR A 107 0.91 -47.77 -30.07
C THR A 107 1.44 -46.54 -29.33
N LYS A 108 2.04 -46.75 -28.15
CA LYS A 108 2.55 -45.69 -27.26
C LYS A 108 4.05 -45.46 -27.47
N PRO A 109 4.57 -44.28 -27.09
CA PRO A 109 5.99 -43.96 -27.25
C PRO A 109 6.88 -44.81 -26.33
N SER A 110 8.19 -44.79 -26.57
CA SER A 110 9.17 -45.54 -25.78
C SER A 110 9.09 -45.19 -24.28
N PRO A 111 9.39 -46.12 -23.35
CA PRO A 111 9.36 -45.84 -21.91
C PRO A 111 10.25 -44.66 -21.50
N ALA A 112 11.38 -44.46 -22.18
CA ALA A 112 12.26 -43.29 -21.98
C ALA A 112 11.56 -41.97 -22.35
N THR A 113 10.81 -41.96 -23.45
CA THR A 113 10.01 -40.80 -23.87
C THR A 113 8.84 -40.54 -22.93
N GLN A 114 8.16 -41.60 -22.47
CA GLN A 114 7.10 -41.49 -21.46
C GLN A 114 7.64 -40.85 -20.16
N ALA A 115 8.82 -41.27 -19.70
CA ALA A 115 9.45 -40.68 -18.51
C ALA A 115 9.80 -39.19 -18.70
N LEU A 116 10.28 -38.79 -19.89
CA LEU A 116 10.53 -37.39 -20.22
C LEU A 116 9.24 -36.56 -20.27
N LEU A 117 8.14 -37.12 -20.77
CA LEU A 117 6.84 -36.45 -20.79
C LEU A 117 6.25 -36.28 -19.37
N VAL A 118 6.41 -37.27 -18.48
CA VAL A 118 6.02 -37.09 -17.07
C VAL A 118 6.91 -36.05 -16.39
N ARG A 119 8.21 -36.01 -16.70
CA ARG A 119 9.11 -34.95 -16.22
C ARG A 119 8.64 -33.58 -16.74
N TRP A 120 8.24 -33.47 -17.99
CA TRP A 120 7.67 -32.25 -18.54
C TRP A 120 6.41 -31.85 -17.76
N LEU A 121 5.47 -32.77 -17.49
CA LEU A 121 4.28 -32.49 -16.66
C LEU A 121 4.61 -31.90 -15.27
N ILE A 122 5.74 -32.28 -14.66
CA ILE A 122 6.21 -31.69 -13.41
C ILE A 122 6.63 -30.23 -13.64
N LEU A 123 7.40 -29.97 -14.70
CA LEU A 123 7.91 -28.64 -15.03
C LEU A 123 6.79 -27.64 -15.41
N VAL A 124 5.74 -28.12 -16.09
CA VAL A 124 4.58 -27.28 -16.47
C VAL A 124 3.49 -27.18 -15.40
N TYR A 125 3.62 -27.86 -14.26
CA TYR A 125 2.55 -27.95 -13.26
C TYR A 125 2.03 -26.58 -12.79
N ASP A 126 2.92 -25.59 -12.66
CA ASP A 126 2.53 -24.24 -12.24
C ASP A 126 1.86 -23.42 -13.34
N TYR A 127 1.99 -23.83 -14.59
CA TYR A 127 1.52 -23.16 -15.80
C TYR A 127 0.29 -23.83 -16.45
N LEU A 128 -0.40 -24.70 -15.72
CA LEU A 128 -1.64 -25.36 -16.17
C LEU A 128 -2.86 -24.45 -16.02
N ASP A 129 -3.81 -24.53 -16.95
CA ASP A 129 -5.11 -23.84 -16.85
C ASP A 129 -5.92 -24.29 -15.62
N ASP A 130 -6.07 -25.61 -15.46
CA ASP A 130 -6.74 -26.23 -14.31
C ASP A 130 -5.78 -27.17 -13.59
N LYS A 131 -5.13 -26.69 -12.52
CA LYS A 131 -4.27 -27.51 -11.65
C LYS A 131 -5.02 -28.69 -11.02
N SER A 132 -6.35 -28.61 -10.90
CA SER A 132 -7.16 -29.70 -10.34
C SER A 132 -7.37 -30.87 -11.30
N HIS A 133 -7.11 -30.67 -12.60
CA HIS A 133 -7.29 -31.67 -13.65
C HIS A 133 -6.39 -32.89 -13.45
N LEU A 134 -5.11 -32.69 -13.10
CA LEU A 134 -4.21 -33.79 -12.75
C LEU A 134 -4.70 -34.57 -11.52
N GLY A 135 -5.34 -33.90 -10.56
CA GLY A 135 -6.00 -34.55 -9.43
C GLY A 135 -7.18 -35.44 -9.83
N LYS A 136 -7.90 -35.12 -10.91
CA LYS A 136 -8.95 -35.99 -11.46
C LYS A 136 -8.36 -37.27 -12.06
N LEU A 137 -7.16 -37.17 -12.65
CA LEU A 137 -6.42 -38.29 -13.25
C LEU A 137 -5.54 -39.06 -12.24
N TYR A 138 -5.61 -38.71 -10.95
CA TYR A 138 -4.77 -39.29 -9.89
C TYR A 138 -4.81 -40.82 -9.86
N ALA A 139 -6.00 -41.42 -10.01
CA ALA A 139 -6.16 -42.87 -9.98
C ALA A 139 -5.37 -43.56 -11.10
N VAL A 140 -5.38 -42.98 -12.29
CA VAL A 140 -4.67 -43.50 -13.47
C VAL A 140 -3.16 -43.37 -13.28
N LEU A 141 -2.69 -42.20 -12.82
CA LEU A 141 -1.28 -41.95 -12.55
C LEU A 141 -0.73 -42.87 -11.45
N PHE A 142 -1.52 -43.12 -10.41
CA PHE A 142 -1.16 -44.02 -9.31
C PHE A 142 -0.98 -45.46 -9.79
N ASN A 143 -1.86 -45.95 -10.68
CA ASN A 143 -1.76 -47.31 -11.21
C ASN A 143 -0.52 -47.52 -12.09
N TYR A 144 0.09 -46.47 -12.65
CA TYR A 144 1.32 -46.58 -13.43
C TYR A 144 2.60 -46.64 -12.57
N LEU A 145 2.50 -46.57 -11.23
CA LEU A 145 3.65 -46.75 -10.33
C LEU A 145 4.29 -48.14 -10.41
N ASP A 146 3.53 -49.14 -10.86
CA ASP A 146 4.04 -50.50 -11.11
C ASP A 146 5.11 -50.52 -12.21
N MET A 147 5.11 -49.54 -13.11
CA MET A 147 6.13 -49.40 -14.15
C MET A 147 7.41 -48.76 -13.59
N ILE A 148 8.45 -49.58 -13.38
CA ILE A 148 9.75 -49.15 -12.84
C ILE A 148 10.33 -47.92 -13.58
N SER A 149 10.21 -47.89 -14.91
CA SER A 149 10.72 -46.78 -15.74
C SER A 149 10.04 -45.42 -15.50
N LEU A 150 8.79 -45.41 -15.05
CA LEU A 150 8.00 -44.20 -14.79
C LEU A 150 7.89 -43.86 -13.31
N ARG A 151 8.23 -44.81 -12.44
CA ARG A 151 8.01 -44.72 -11.00
C ARG A 151 8.64 -43.46 -10.39
N LYS A 152 9.90 -43.17 -10.71
CA LYS A 152 10.62 -41.98 -10.21
C LYS A 152 9.92 -40.65 -10.56
N PRO A 153 9.67 -40.31 -11.84
CA PRO A 153 8.96 -39.08 -12.19
C PRO A 153 7.48 -39.10 -11.74
N LEU A 154 6.81 -40.25 -11.71
CA LEU A 154 5.44 -40.34 -11.20
C LEU A 154 5.35 -40.08 -9.69
N CYS A 155 6.30 -40.56 -8.88
CA CYS A 155 6.34 -40.27 -7.44
C CYS A 155 6.49 -38.78 -7.17
N GLN A 156 7.36 -38.11 -7.95
CA GLN A 156 7.50 -36.66 -7.91
C GLN A 156 6.19 -35.96 -8.26
N LEU A 157 5.57 -36.31 -9.40
CA LEU A 157 4.31 -35.71 -9.83
C LEU A 157 3.19 -35.94 -8.80
N LEU A 158 3.02 -37.19 -8.34
CA LEU A 158 2.02 -37.58 -7.35
C LEU A 158 2.21 -36.83 -6.04
N SER A 159 3.45 -36.56 -5.63
CA SER A 159 3.70 -35.78 -4.40
C SER A 159 3.13 -34.36 -4.47
N PHE A 160 3.17 -33.71 -5.64
CA PHE A 160 2.61 -32.37 -5.82
C PHE A 160 1.07 -32.37 -5.84
N ILE A 161 0.48 -33.39 -6.49
CA ILE A 161 -0.97 -33.47 -6.69
C ILE A 161 -1.71 -34.23 -5.58
N THR A 162 -0.99 -34.91 -4.67
CA THR A 162 -1.59 -35.62 -3.54
C THR A 162 -2.29 -34.62 -2.62
N ARG A 163 -3.50 -35.00 -2.23
CA ARG A 163 -4.43 -34.27 -1.36
C ARG A 163 -5.16 -35.33 -0.55
N ARG A 164 -5.82 -34.94 0.55
CA ARG A 164 -6.50 -35.88 1.45
C ARG A 164 -7.46 -36.84 0.75
N LYS A 165 -8.26 -36.36 -0.21
CA LYS A 165 -9.20 -37.19 -1.00
C LYS A 165 -8.53 -38.35 -1.78
N HIS A 166 -7.23 -38.23 -2.04
CA HIS A 166 -6.46 -39.23 -2.77
C HIS A 166 -5.89 -40.32 -1.86
N VAL A 167 -5.71 -40.03 -0.57
CA VAL A 167 -5.15 -40.93 0.44
C VAL A 167 -6.26 -41.86 0.92
N LYS A 168 -6.33 -43.05 0.32
CA LYS A 168 -7.30 -44.10 0.65
C LYS A 168 -6.57 -45.34 1.17
N PRO A 169 -7.17 -46.14 2.09
CA PRO A 169 -6.50 -47.30 2.69
C PRO A 169 -5.86 -48.26 1.69
N PHE A 170 -6.57 -48.59 0.59
CA PHE A 170 -6.02 -49.49 -0.45
C PHE A 170 -4.79 -48.93 -1.18
N ARG A 171 -4.67 -47.59 -1.32
CA ARG A 171 -3.49 -46.96 -1.93
C ARG A 171 -2.31 -46.93 -0.98
N ILE A 172 -2.57 -46.76 0.32
CA ILE A 172 -1.53 -46.87 1.35
C ILE A 172 -0.95 -48.29 1.32
N GLN A 173 -1.81 -49.31 1.29
CA GLN A 173 -1.38 -50.70 1.20
C GLN A 173 -0.56 -50.98 -0.06
N ALA A 174 -1.06 -50.59 -1.25
CA ALA A 174 -0.33 -50.76 -2.50
C ALA A 174 1.04 -50.03 -2.51
N LEU A 175 1.12 -48.84 -1.91
CA LEU A 175 2.38 -48.10 -1.82
C LEU A 175 3.38 -48.76 -0.85
N MET A 176 2.89 -49.30 0.27
CA MET A 176 3.71 -50.08 1.21
C MET A 176 4.23 -51.38 0.59
N GLU A 177 3.40 -52.07 -0.20
CA GLU A 177 3.79 -53.25 -0.98
C GLU A 177 4.90 -52.90 -1.98
N LEU A 178 4.76 -51.80 -2.74
CA LEU A 178 5.81 -51.32 -3.67
C LEU A 178 7.13 -50.96 -2.98
N VAL A 179 7.07 -50.34 -1.79
CA VAL A 179 8.27 -50.04 -0.99
C VAL A 179 8.93 -51.34 -0.50
N SER A 180 8.13 -52.31 -0.06
CA SER A 180 8.64 -53.61 0.40
C SER A 180 9.31 -54.43 -0.72
N LEU A 181 8.72 -54.42 -1.93
CA LEU A 181 9.25 -55.09 -3.12
C LEU A 181 10.56 -54.46 -3.62
N SER A 182 10.76 -53.17 -3.35
CA SER A 182 11.95 -52.42 -3.77
C SER A 182 13.06 -52.39 -2.71
N GLY A 183 12.90 -53.15 -1.61
CA GLY A 183 13.91 -53.25 -0.54
C GLY A 183 14.20 -51.96 0.23
N GLY A 184 13.34 -50.93 0.12
CA GLY A 184 13.55 -49.62 0.75
C GLY A 184 14.65 -48.74 0.14
N GLU A 185 15.25 -49.13 -0.99
CA GLU A 185 16.32 -48.36 -1.63
C GLU A 185 15.82 -47.19 -2.49
N GLU A 186 14.55 -47.24 -2.92
CA GLU A 186 13.92 -46.20 -3.74
C GLU A 186 13.42 -45.01 -2.89
N LYS A 187 14.28 -44.00 -2.77
CA LYS A 187 14.01 -42.76 -2.01
C LYS A 187 12.73 -42.06 -2.44
N GLU A 188 12.40 -42.09 -3.73
CA GLU A 188 11.24 -41.40 -4.28
C GLU A 188 9.90 -41.99 -3.82
N LEU A 189 9.81 -43.31 -3.64
CA LEU A 189 8.63 -43.96 -3.06
C LEU A 189 8.49 -43.63 -1.57
N LEU A 190 9.60 -43.61 -0.83
CA LEU A 190 9.61 -43.23 0.59
C LEU A 190 9.16 -41.78 0.79
N ILE A 191 9.55 -40.85 -0.11
CA ILE A 191 9.09 -39.47 -0.06
C ILE A 191 7.58 -39.38 -0.33
N LEU A 192 7.05 -40.12 -1.31
CA LEU A 192 5.61 -40.17 -1.57
C LEU A 192 4.84 -40.77 -0.38
N LEU A 193 5.37 -41.82 0.25
CA LEU A 193 4.79 -42.43 1.44
C LEU A 193 4.81 -41.45 2.63
N ASN A 194 5.85 -40.64 2.77
CA ASN A 194 5.89 -39.56 3.77
C ASN A 194 4.83 -38.48 3.51
N VAL A 195 4.56 -38.15 2.24
CA VAL A 195 3.43 -37.25 1.89
C VAL A 195 2.10 -37.87 2.30
N PHE A 196 1.91 -39.18 2.14
CA PHE A 196 0.70 -39.88 2.61
C PHE A 196 0.63 -39.90 4.15
N LYS A 197 1.76 -40.10 4.83
CA LYS A 197 1.88 -40.06 6.31
C LYS A 197 1.47 -38.70 6.88
N ASN A 198 1.78 -37.59 6.19
CA ASN A 198 1.32 -36.25 6.60
C ASN A 198 -0.22 -36.14 6.65
N TYR A 199 -0.95 -36.91 5.84
CA TYR A 199 -2.41 -36.91 5.82
C TYR A 199 -3.04 -38.01 6.72
N CYS A 200 -2.34 -39.11 6.98
CA CYS A 200 -2.80 -40.22 7.85
C CYS A 200 -1.65 -40.79 8.72
N PRO A 201 -1.26 -40.11 9.81
CA PRO A 201 -0.13 -40.52 10.64
C PRO A 201 -0.39 -41.82 11.45
N ASP A 202 -1.65 -42.16 11.68
CA ASP A 202 -2.04 -43.31 12.53
C ASP A 202 -1.96 -44.67 11.80
N VAL A 203 -1.98 -44.67 10.47
CA VAL A 203 -1.95 -45.89 9.64
C VAL A 203 -0.51 -46.26 9.25
N ILE A 204 0.40 -45.28 9.16
CA ILE A 204 1.79 -45.46 8.73
C ILE A 204 2.69 -45.27 9.96
N VAL A 205 2.73 -46.30 10.82
CA VAL A 205 3.53 -46.33 12.05
C VAL A 205 4.94 -46.86 11.73
N GLY A 206 5.96 -46.04 11.96
CA GLY A 206 7.37 -46.37 11.71
C GLY A 206 8.21 -45.15 11.31
N ASP A 207 9.47 -45.14 11.72
CA ASP A 207 10.46 -44.15 11.27
C ASP A 207 10.98 -44.58 9.90
N LEU A 208 10.68 -43.82 8.84
CA LEU A 208 10.92 -44.20 7.44
C LEU A 208 12.39 -44.01 7.02
N GLY A 209 13.35 -44.19 7.95
CA GLY A 209 14.79 -44.13 7.69
C GLY A 209 15.34 -42.75 7.31
N PHE A 210 14.57 -41.68 7.47
CA PHE A 210 15.00 -40.31 7.14
C PHE A 210 15.74 -39.67 8.31
N THR A 211 17.05 -39.90 8.40
CA THR A 211 17.93 -39.18 9.34
C THR A 211 18.16 -37.74 8.85
N GLY A 212 17.21 -36.85 9.17
CA GLY A 212 17.37 -35.39 9.01
C GLY A 212 16.39 -34.73 8.03
N ARG A 213 15.96 -33.49 8.37
CA ARG A 213 14.97 -32.66 7.64
C ARG A 213 15.33 -32.34 6.17
N LYS A 214 16.54 -32.66 5.70
CA LYS A 214 17.02 -32.38 4.34
C LYS A 214 16.76 -33.50 3.33
N ALA A 215 16.32 -34.68 3.77
CA ALA A 215 16.14 -35.86 2.91
C ALA A 215 14.69 -36.09 2.43
N SER A 216 13.73 -35.28 2.88
CA SER A 216 12.28 -35.51 2.72
C SER A 216 11.60 -34.73 1.60
N PHE A 217 12.36 -34.02 0.74
CA PHE A 217 11.80 -33.22 -0.35
C PHE A 217 12.38 -33.62 -1.71
N PHE A 218 11.53 -33.63 -2.74
CA PHE A 218 11.99 -33.79 -4.12
C PHE A 218 12.76 -32.55 -4.56
N LYS A 219 13.97 -32.75 -5.10
CA LYS A 219 14.70 -31.69 -5.78
C LYS A 219 13.96 -31.32 -7.07
N HIS A 220 13.85 -30.03 -7.37
CA HIS A 220 13.25 -29.55 -8.61
C HIS A 220 14.00 -30.14 -9.82
N PRO A 221 13.32 -30.77 -10.81
CA PRO A 221 14.01 -31.49 -11.88
C PRO A 221 14.90 -30.61 -12.75
N ASP A 222 14.54 -29.34 -12.95
CA ASP A 222 15.30 -28.38 -13.77
C ASP A 222 14.90 -26.93 -13.46
N PRO A 223 15.58 -26.25 -12.50
CA PRO A 223 15.23 -24.88 -12.11
C PRO A 223 15.54 -23.84 -13.20
N GLU A 224 16.57 -24.08 -14.02
CA GLU A 224 16.97 -23.21 -15.13
C GLU A 224 15.88 -23.18 -16.20
N TRP A 225 15.34 -24.36 -16.54
CA TRP A 225 14.21 -24.45 -17.47
C TRP A 225 12.99 -23.66 -17.01
N THR A 226 12.63 -23.75 -15.72
CA THR A 226 11.47 -23.01 -15.17
C THR A 226 11.67 -21.51 -15.08
N ALA A 227 12.91 -21.05 -14.87
CA ALA A 227 13.24 -19.64 -14.91
C ALA A 227 13.09 -19.09 -16.34
N HIS A 228 13.54 -19.85 -17.33
CA HIS A 228 13.44 -19.49 -18.75
C HIS A 228 11.98 -19.41 -19.25
N VAL A 229 11.13 -20.38 -18.92
CA VAL A 229 9.68 -20.30 -19.26
C VAL A 229 9.04 -19.06 -18.67
N ARG A 230 9.39 -18.73 -17.42
CA ARG A 230 8.83 -17.57 -16.75
C ARG A 230 9.19 -16.29 -17.48
N GLU A 231 10.45 -16.12 -17.87
CA GLU A 231 10.92 -14.97 -18.64
C GLU A 231 10.18 -14.83 -19.98
N ILE A 232 9.98 -15.94 -20.70
CA ILE A 232 9.22 -15.95 -21.96
C ILE A 232 7.77 -15.52 -21.75
N GLN A 233 7.10 -16.05 -20.72
CA GLN A 233 5.71 -15.73 -20.41
C GLN A 233 5.54 -14.29 -19.90
N ASP A 234 6.43 -13.81 -19.04
CA ASP A 234 6.40 -12.44 -18.53
C ASP A 234 6.62 -11.44 -19.69
N THR A 235 7.59 -11.70 -20.57
CA THR A 235 7.81 -10.89 -21.79
C THR A 235 6.59 -10.89 -22.72
N HIS A 236 5.88 -12.02 -22.82
CA HIS A 236 4.65 -12.13 -23.62
C HIS A 236 3.47 -11.39 -22.96
N LEU A 237 3.33 -11.49 -21.65
CA LEU A 237 2.31 -10.80 -20.87
C LEU A 237 2.52 -9.28 -20.85
N GLU A 238 3.76 -8.80 -20.74
CA GLU A 238 4.10 -7.38 -20.85
C GLU A 238 3.71 -6.81 -22.22
N LYS A 239 3.95 -7.57 -23.30
CA LYS A 239 3.51 -7.20 -24.66
C LYS A 239 1.98 -7.14 -24.79
N LEU A 240 1.25 -8.00 -24.08
CA LEU A 240 -0.23 -7.99 -24.06
C LEU A 240 -0.80 -6.89 -23.14
N GLN A 241 -0.14 -6.60 -22.01
CA GLN A 241 -0.53 -5.59 -21.03
C GLN A 241 -0.21 -4.15 -21.49
N ALA A 242 0.77 -3.96 -22.37
CA ALA A 242 0.97 -2.69 -23.07
C ALA A 242 -0.29 -2.26 -23.89
N VAL A 243 -1.24 -3.16 -24.12
CA VAL A 243 -2.48 -2.94 -24.85
C VAL A 243 -3.72 -2.80 -23.92
N GLN A 244 -3.65 -3.12 -22.61
CA GLN A 244 -4.77 -2.96 -21.67
C GLN A 244 -4.34 -2.69 -20.20
N PRO A 245 -5.00 -1.76 -19.47
CA PRO A 245 -4.66 -1.46 -18.09
C PRO A 245 -5.11 -2.56 -17.11
N SER A 246 -4.22 -2.77 -16.12
CA SER A 246 -4.09 -3.86 -15.15
C SER A 246 -5.34 -4.36 -14.41
N THR A 247 -5.34 -5.67 -14.11
CA THR A 247 -6.14 -6.24 -13.01
C THR A 247 -5.29 -7.22 -12.19
N PHE A 248 -5.15 -6.88 -10.91
CA PHE A 248 -4.84 -7.71 -9.74
C PHE A 248 -4.57 -9.22 -9.97
N GLN A 249 -3.30 -9.65 -9.97
CA GLN A 249 -2.93 -11.04 -9.66
C GLN A 249 -1.72 -11.08 -8.73
N VAL A 250 -1.92 -11.67 -7.55
CA VAL A 250 -0.91 -11.89 -6.53
C VAL A 250 -0.08 -13.11 -6.95
N VAL A 251 1.20 -12.89 -7.28
CA VAL A 251 2.17 -13.96 -7.54
C VAL A 251 2.60 -14.56 -6.20
N HIS A 252 2.23 -15.82 -5.95
CA HIS A 252 2.76 -16.59 -4.83
C HIS A 252 4.26 -16.85 -5.02
N ARG A 253 5.10 -16.09 -4.32
CA ARG A 253 6.53 -16.39 -4.17
C ARG A 253 6.73 -17.51 -3.14
N GLY A 254 6.52 -18.76 -3.57
CA GLY A 254 6.91 -19.94 -2.79
C GLY A 254 8.33 -20.38 -3.17
N LEU A 255 9.17 -20.67 -2.16
CA LEU A 255 10.53 -21.26 -2.24
C LEU A 255 11.75 -20.33 -2.36
N ALA A 256 11.74 -19.15 -1.74
CA ALA A 256 13.01 -18.54 -1.30
C ALA A 256 13.39 -19.08 0.10
N LYS A 257 14.68 -19.33 0.35
CA LYS A 257 15.18 -19.71 1.68
C LYS A 257 14.77 -18.63 2.68
N ARG A 258 13.95 -19.01 3.67
CA ARG A 258 13.50 -18.10 4.73
C ARG A 258 14.67 -17.58 5.54
N SER A 259 14.63 -16.29 5.85
CA SER A 259 15.47 -15.68 6.88
C SER A 259 15.18 -16.34 8.23
N LYS A 260 16.14 -16.31 9.17
CA LYS A 260 15.93 -16.79 10.56
C LYS A 260 14.72 -16.10 11.22
N VAL A 261 14.42 -14.86 10.84
CA VAL A 261 13.31 -14.05 11.36
C VAL A 261 11.94 -14.54 10.84
N GLU A 262 11.86 -14.97 9.58
CA GLU A 262 10.64 -15.57 8.99
C GLU A 262 10.33 -16.99 9.50
N ALA A 263 11.20 -17.56 10.35
CA ALA A 263 10.95 -18.84 11.02
C ALA A 263 10.06 -18.71 12.26
N ILE A 264 9.94 -17.49 12.83
CA ILE A 264 9.12 -17.20 14.02
C ILE A 264 7.63 -17.33 13.69
N VAL A 265 7.23 -16.87 12.51
CA VAL A 265 5.86 -17.01 12.00
C VAL A 265 5.81 -18.17 11.01
N PRO A 266 5.34 -19.36 11.43
CA PRO A 266 5.23 -20.51 10.54
C PRO A 266 4.19 -20.26 9.46
N ASP A 267 4.26 -21.05 8.38
CA ASP A 267 3.18 -21.09 7.40
C ASP A 267 1.86 -21.50 8.01
N VAL A 268 0.78 -20.98 7.43
CA VAL A 268 -0.59 -21.38 7.75
C VAL A 268 -0.70 -22.88 7.50
N LYS A 269 -0.72 -23.64 8.59
CA LYS A 269 -0.82 -25.10 8.59
C LYS A 269 -1.88 -25.55 9.57
N THR A 270 -2.83 -26.31 9.05
CA THR A 270 -3.91 -26.97 9.80
C THR A 270 -3.65 -28.47 9.78
N SER A 271 -3.58 -29.11 10.94
CA SER A 271 -3.59 -30.57 11.01
C SER A 271 -4.95 -31.03 11.49
N ARG A 272 -5.36 -32.23 11.07
CA ARG A 272 -6.58 -32.91 11.55
C ARG A 272 -7.91 -32.22 11.23
N VAL A 273 -8.05 -31.68 10.02
CA VAL A 273 -9.35 -31.14 9.55
C VAL A 273 -10.44 -32.21 9.55
N SER A 274 -11.61 -31.96 10.12
CA SER A 274 -12.75 -32.88 10.03
C SER A 274 -13.26 -32.96 8.58
N TYR A 275 -13.89 -34.08 8.19
CA TYR A 275 -14.41 -34.25 6.81
C TYR A 275 -15.48 -33.20 6.43
N SER A 276 -16.12 -32.57 7.41
CA SER A 276 -17.11 -31.51 7.23
C SER A 276 -16.51 -30.10 7.18
N HIS A 277 -15.22 -29.95 7.50
CA HIS A 277 -14.52 -28.67 7.63
C HIS A 277 -13.48 -28.50 6.54
N THR A 278 -12.99 -27.27 6.36
CA THR A 278 -12.03 -26.89 5.31
C THR A 278 -10.89 -26.11 5.94
N SER A 279 -9.65 -26.33 5.47
CA SER A 279 -8.52 -25.51 5.91
C SER A 279 -8.40 -24.23 5.10
N LEU A 280 -7.79 -23.21 5.70
CA LEU A 280 -7.42 -21.98 5.00
C LEU A 280 -6.51 -22.23 3.78
N GLU A 281 -5.69 -23.29 3.81
CA GLU A 281 -4.81 -23.71 2.71
C GLU A 281 -5.56 -24.28 1.50
N GLU A 282 -6.79 -24.79 1.71
CA GLU A 282 -7.58 -25.44 0.67
C GLU A 282 -8.48 -24.46 -0.10
N LEU A 283 -8.53 -23.19 0.34
CA LEU A 283 -9.36 -22.16 -0.28
C LEU A 283 -8.77 -21.74 -1.64
N ARG A 284 -9.61 -21.78 -2.68
CA ARG A 284 -9.20 -21.51 -4.07
C ARG A 284 -9.63 -20.15 -4.61
N GLY A 285 -10.35 -19.36 -3.80
CA GLY A 285 -10.90 -18.07 -4.20
C GLY A 285 -11.90 -17.52 -3.18
N VAL A 286 -12.44 -16.34 -3.47
CA VAL A 286 -13.36 -15.61 -2.58
C VAL A 286 -14.70 -16.33 -2.44
N GLU A 287 -15.26 -16.84 -3.54
CA GLU A 287 -16.54 -17.59 -3.51
C GLU A 287 -16.44 -18.81 -2.57
N HIS A 288 -15.33 -19.54 -2.65
CA HIS A 288 -15.09 -20.71 -1.80
C HIS A 288 -14.86 -20.35 -0.33
N LEU A 289 -14.31 -19.16 -0.04
CA LEU A 289 -14.19 -18.63 1.32
C LEU A 289 -15.58 -18.30 1.89
N VAL A 290 -16.43 -17.62 1.13
CA VAL A 290 -17.79 -17.24 1.56
C VAL A 290 -18.64 -18.48 1.83
N ASP A 291 -18.62 -19.47 0.93
CA ASP A 291 -19.41 -20.71 1.08
C ASP A 291 -19.01 -21.58 2.28
N LYS A 292 -17.78 -21.41 2.77
CA LYS A 292 -17.18 -22.26 3.80
C LYS A 292 -16.79 -21.50 5.06
N ILE A 293 -17.14 -20.22 5.19
CA ILE A 293 -16.66 -19.36 6.27
C ILE A 293 -16.93 -19.96 7.66
N ASP A 294 -18.11 -20.55 7.87
CA ASP A 294 -18.49 -21.17 9.14
C ASP A 294 -17.86 -22.56 9.38
N LYS A 295 -17.20 -23.12 8.36
CA LYS A 295 -16.64 -24.48 8.35
C LYS A 295 -15.12 -24.47 8.29
N ILE A 296 -14.50 -23.30 8.44
CA ILE A 296 -13.04 -23.17 8.42
C ILE A 296 -12.48 -23.58 9.78
N GLU A 297 -11.57 -24.55 9.76
CA GLU A 297 -10.81 -24.92 10.96
C GLU A 297 -9.58 -24.03 11.14
N LEU A 298 -9.36 -23.61 12.39
CA LEU A 298 -8.26 -22.74 12.76
C LEU A 298 -6.90 -23.44 12.60
N PRO A 299 -5.85 -22.74 12.15
CA PRO A 299 -4.49 -23.27 12.11
C PRO A 299 -3.98 -23.76 13.47
N ASN A 300 -3.03 -24.68 13.41
CA ASN A 300 -2.37 -25.18 14.62
C ASN A 300 -1.60 -24.06 15.32
N GLN A 301 -0.90 -23.24 14.52
CA GLN A 301 -0.14 -22.08 14.98
C GLN A 301 -0.90 -20.82 14.60
N ILE A 302 -1.61 -20.24 15.56
CA ILE A 302 -2.53 -19.12 15.34
C ILE A 302 -1.82 -17.88 14.78
N ILE A 303 -0.54 -17.67 15.16
CA ILE A 303 0.29 -16.56 14.72
C ILE A 303 0.51 -16.52 13.19
N SER A 304 0.45 -17.68 12.53
CA SER A 304 0.53 -17.76 11.05
C SER A 304 -0.55 -16.95 10.34
N MET A 305 -1.66 -16.67 11.03
CA MET A 305 -2.74 -15.86 10.48
C MET A 305 -2.42 -14.38 10.42
N LEU A 306 -1.51 -13.87 11.27
CA LEU A 306 -1.03 -12.48 11.17
C LEU A 306 -0.17 -12.28 9.92
N GLY A 307 0.59 -13.28 9.48
CA GLY A 307 1.43 -13.17 8.28
C GLY A 307 0.71 -13.46 6.95
N ASN A 308 -0.60 -13.73 6.95
CA ASN A 308 -1.34 -14.11 5.76
C ASN A 308 -2.62 -13.28 5.58
N ASN A 309 -2.67 -12.49 4.51
CA ASN A 309 -3.76 -11.54 4.25
C ASN A 309 -5.15 -12.20 4.15
N LEU A 310 -5.23 -13.46 3.67
CA LEU A 310 -6.50 -14.18 3.60
C LEU A 310 -6.94 -14.67 4.99
N ALA A 311 -5.99 -15.07 5.83
CA ALA A 311 -6.27 -15.44 7.21
C ALA A 311 -6.65 -14.23 8.08
N GLN A 312 -6.02 -13.07 7.89
CA GLN A 312 -6.44 -11.81 8.52
C GLN A 312 -7.89 -11.43 8.15
N LYS A 313 -8.26 -11.57 6.87
CA LYS A 313 -9.64 -11.39 6.39
C LYS A 313 -10.62 -12.33 7.09
N TYR A 314 -10.24 -13.60 7.21
CA TYR A 314 -11.05 -14.59 7.92
C TYR A 314 -11.24 -14.21 9.40
N LEU A 315 -10.17 -13.84 10.11
CA LEU A 315 -10.26 -13.38 11.51
C LEU A 315 -11.23 -12.21 11.66
N PHE A 316 -11.10 -11.19 10.80
CA PHE A 316 -11.96 -10.01 10.83
C PHE A 316 -13.44 -10.32 10.56
N LEU A 317 -13.73 -11.22 9.61
CA LEU A 317 -15.09 -11.55 9.21
C LEU A 317 -15.75 -12.56 10.15
N ALA A 318 -15.03 -13.61 10.54
CA ALA A 318 -15.56 -14.70 11.36
C ALA A 318 -15.67 -14.33 12.85
N ARG A 319 -14.87 -13.34 13.31
CA ARG A 319 -14.85 -12.85 14.71
C ARG A 319 -14.87 -13.98 15.74
N SER A 320 -14.01 -14.98 15.53
CA SER A 320 -13.97 -16.17 16.37
C SER A 320 -13.28 -15.85 17.69
N GLU A 321 -14.04 -15.80 18.78
CA GLU A 321 -13.50 -15.55 20.13
C GLU A 321 -12.39 -16.55 20.54
N VAL A 322 -12.44 -17.78 20.01
CA VAL A 322 -11.42 -18.80 20.28
C VAL A 322 -10.12 -18.47 19.55
N ALA A 323 -10.21 -17.96 18.32
CA ALA A 323 -9.05 -17.54 17.55
C ALA A 323 -8.38 -16.31 18.20
N ASP A 324 -9.19 -15.33 18.63
CA ASP A 324 -8.71 -14.11 19.27
C ASP A 324 -8.05 -14.38 20.61
N ARG A 325 -8.62 -15.28 21.43
CA ARG A 325 -8.00 -15.73 22.69
C ARG A 325 -6.67 -16.43 22.44
N ARG A 326 -6.64 -17.42 21.52
CA ARG A 326 -5.39 -18.14 21.19
C ARG A 326 -4.31 -17.20 20.68
N LEU A 327 -4.67 -16.22 19.85
CA LEU A 327 -3.75 -15.23 19.33
C LEU A 327 -3.21 -14.34 20.44
N ASN A 328 -4.08 -13.80 21.29
CA ASN A 328 -3.67 -12.98 22.43
C ASN A 328 -2.80 -13.74 23.43
N ASP A 329 -3.10 -15.01 23.72
CA ASP A 329 -2.30 -15.83 24.64
C ASP A 329 -0.90 -16.07 24.09
N TRP A 330 -0.80 -16.43 22.80
CA TRP A 330 0.51 -16.62 22.14
C TRP A 330 1.32 -15.31 22.13
N LEU A 331 0.68 -14.18 21.77
CA LEU A 331 1.31 -12.87 21.76
C LEU A 331 1.77 -12.45 23.15
N ARG A 332 0.98 -12.70 24.20
CA ARG A 332 1.36 -12.40 25.58
C ARG A 332 2.60 -13.16 26.00
N THR A 333 2.69 -14.45 25.69
CA THR A 333 3.89 -15.25 26.00
C THR A 333 5.11 -14.67 25.28
N PHE A 334 5.04 -14.49 23.96
CA PHE A 334 6.14 -13.95 23.16
C PHE A 334 6.58 -12.55 23.63
N LEU A 335 5.63 -11.64 23.83
CA LEU A 335 5.92 -10.26 24.22
C LEU A 335 6.47 -10.15 25.65
N ASN A 336 6.06 -11.02 26.57
CA ASN A 336 6.65 -11.06 27.90
C ASN A 336 8.11 -11.51 27.87
N ASP A 337 8.44 -12.53 27.05
CA ASP A 337 9.83 -12.99 26.88
C ASP A 337 10.70 -11.86 26.32
N GLN A 338 10.20 -11.14 25.31
CA GLN A 338 10.88 -9.96 24.74
C GLN A 338 11.03 -8.81 25.73
N LEU A 339 10.09 -8.63 26.66
CA LEU A 339 10.18 -7.63 27.72
C LEU A 339 11.30 -7.95 28.72
N GLU A 340 11.48 -9.23 29.06
CA GLU A 340 12.56 -9.67 29.94
C GLU A 340 13.93 -9.54 29.25
N ILE A 341 14.01 -9.83 27.94
CA ILE A 341 15.22 -9.62 27.13
C ILE A 341 15.59 -8.12 27.10
N ALA A 342 14.61 -7.26 26.84
CA ALA A 342 14.82 -5.81 26.82
C ALA A 342 15.31 -5.26 28.17
N ARG A 343 14.90 -5.86 29.29
CA ARG A 343 15.40 -5.50 30.63
C ARG A 343 16.82 -5.98 30.89
N ALA A 344 17.25 -7.06 30.24
CA ALA A 344 18.57 -7.64 30.38
C ALA A 344 19.64 -6.90 29.54
N ASN A 345 19.26 -5.91 28.72
CA ASN A 345 20.13 -5.17 27.78
C ASN A 345 20.90 -6.09 26.80
N ASP A 346 20.31 -7.23 26.42
CA ASP A 346 20.92 -8.13 25.44
C ASP A 346 20.55 -7.67 24.02
N VAL A 347 21.57 -7.28 23.24
CA VAL A 347 21.41 -6.55 21.95
C VAL A 347 21.08 -7.50 20.79
N GLU A 348 21.19 -8.81 20.97
CA GLU A 348 21.17 -9.77 19.86
C GLU A 348 19.77 -10.10 19.29
N ASP A 349 18.64 -9.70 19.91
CA ASP A 349 17.29 -10.17 19.54
C ASP A 349 16.27 -9.10 19.10
N HIS A 350 16.68 -7.85 18.83
CA HIS A 350 15.75 -6.77 18.44
C HIS A 350 15.06 -6.97 17.07
N GLU A 351 15.63 -7.79 16.19
CA GLU A 351 15.05 -8.09 14.86
C GLU A 351 13.75 -8.91 14.94
N SER A 352 13.63 -9.79 15.94
CA SER A 352 12.46 -10.67 16.11
C SER A 352 11.24 -9.88 16.58
N LEU A 353 11.42 -8.98 17.55
CA LEU A 353 10.39 -8.06 18.01
C LEU A 353 9.95 -7.11 16.89
N GLY A 354 10.90 -6.55 16.14
CA GLY A 354 10.59 -5.64 15.03
C GLY A 354 9.71 -6.28 13.95
N TYR A 355 9.99 -7.54 13.60
CA TYR A 355 9.17 -8.28 12.64
C TYR A 355 7.74 -8.52 13.13
N ILE A 356 7.56 -8.92 14.39
CA ILE A 356 6.23 -9.14 14.97
C ILE A 356 5.46 -7.82 15.12
N LEU A 357 6.13 -6.72 15.51
CA LEU A 357 5.53 -5.39 15.55
C LEU A 357 5.08 -4.94 14.15
N ALA A 358 5.87 -5.18 13.10
CA ALA A 358 5.48 -4.86 11.73
C ALA A 358 4.22 -5.61 11.28
N LEU A 359 4.14 -6.92 11.55
CA LEU A 359 2.93 -7.72 11.28
C LEU A 359 1.73 -7.24 12.08
N ALA A 360 1.95 -6.82 13.33
CA ALA A 360 0.89 -6.29 14.17
C ALA A 360 0.38 -4.93 13.67
N VAL A 361 1.26 -4.07 13.14
CA VAL A 361 0.87 -2.81 12.48
C VAL A 361 0.02 -3.10 11.27
N GLU A 362 0.43 -4.02 10.38
CA GLU A 362 -0.37 -4.40 9.21
C GLU A 362 -1.74 -4.93 9.61
N TYR A 363 -1.78 -5.80 10.63
CA TYR A 363 -3.03 -6.31 11.18
C TYR A 363 -3.91 -5.21 11.75
N ALA A 364 -3.38 -4.34 12.61
CA ALA A 364 -4.14 -3.23 13.21
C ALA A 364 -4.59 -2.20 12.16
N GLN A 365 -3.79 -1.95 11.13
CA GLN A 365 -4.20 -1.13 9.98
C GLN A 365 -5.34 -1.77 9.20
N TYR A 366 -5.37 -3.09 9.09
CA TYR A 366 -6.44 -3.80 8.40
C TYR A 366 -7.73 -3.88 9.25
N THR A 367 -7.64 -4.33 10.50
CA THR A 367 -8.79 -4.54 11.39
C THR A 367 -9.28 -3.26 12.07
N LYS A 368 -8.44 -2.23 12.13
CA LYS A 368 -8.64 -0.98 12.89
C LYS A 368 -8.66 -1.16 14.40
N GLU A 369 -8.22 -2.32 14.89
CA GLU A 369 -8.19 -2.71 16.29
C GLU A 369 -6.81 -3.28 16.66
N ILE A 370 -6.27 -2.83 17.79
CA ILE A 370 -5.04 -3.36 18.36
C ILE A 370 -5.32 -4.58 19.23
N PRO A 371 -4.59 -5.71 19.09
CA PRO A 371 -4.73 -6.83 20.02
C PRO A 371 -4.35 -6.46 21.46
N ASP A 372 -5.14 -6.87 22.44
CA ASP A 372 -4.96 -6.54 23.87
C ASP A 372 -3.56 -6.88 24.42
N ALA A 373 -2.94 -7.94 23.88
CA ALA A 373 -1.59 -8.33 24.22
C ALA A 373 -0.58 -7.19 23.98
N PHE A 374 -0.70 -6.46 22.87
CA PHE A 374 0.16 -5.32 22.55
C PHE A 374 -0.11 -4.13 23.45
N THR A 375 -1.37 -3.83 23.77
CA THR A 375 -1.71 -2.74 24.71
C THR A 375 -1.04 -2.96 26.07
N SER A 376 -1.13 -4.19 26.59
CA SER A 376 -0.53 -4.57 27.87
C SER A 376 1.00 -4.54 27.84
N PHE A 377 1.60 -4.95 26.73
CA PHE A 377 3.04 -4.90 26.51
C PHE A 377 3.56 -3.46 26.39
N LEU A 378 2.95 -2.64 25.53
CA LEU A 378 3.38 -1.26 25.26
C LEU A 378 3.35 -0.40 26.53
N LYS A 379 2.32 -0.55 27.37
CA LYS A 379 2.22 0.14 28.68
C LYS A 379 3.45 -0.11 29.56
N LYS A 380 4.04 -1.30 29.51
CA LYS A 380 5.23 -1.66 30.30
C LYS A 380 6.53 -1.33 29.55
N TYR A 381 6.57 -1.60 28.25
CA TYR A 381 7.76 -1.46 27.42
C TYR A 381 8.16 0.00 27.23
N LEU A 382 7.20 0.92 27.04
CA LEU A 382 7.46 2.35 26.85
C LEU A 382 8.18 3.02 28.03
N ILE A 383 8.11 2.44 29.23
CA ILE A 383 8.78 2.98 30.42
C ILE A 383 10.31 2.87 30.30
N SER A 384 10.80 1.84 29.62
CA SER A 384 12.23 1.55 29.43
C SER A 384 12.68 1.66 27.97
N TRP A 385 11.80 2.10 27.07
CA TRP A 385 12.09 2.22 25.65
C TRP A 385 13.03 3.40 25.36
N ASN A 386 13.97 3.20 24.42
CA ASN A 386 15.00 4.17 24.08
C ASN A 386 14.54 5.28 23.12
N GLY A 387 13.36 5.16 22.50
CA GLY A 387 12.83 6.15 21.57
C GLY A 387 13.25 5.96 20.10
N GLU A 388 14.13 5.01 19.81
CA GLU A 388 14.68 4.78 18.47
C GLU A 388 14.26 3.43 17.89
N ASP A 389 14.35 2.36 18.67
CA ASP A 389 14.09 1.00 18.19
C ASP A 389 12.63 0.81 17.79
N ASN A 390 12.40 0.32 16.57
CA ASN A 390 11.06 0.03 16.03
C ASN A 390 10.08 1.22 16.17
N ARG A 391 10.60 2.46 16.14
CA ARG A 391 9.83 3.68 16.37
C ARG A 391 8.61 3.80 15.47
N GLU A 392 8.76 3.55 14.17
CA GLU A 392 7.64 3.61 13.23
C GLU A 392 6.54 2.60 13.57
N GLN A 393 6.93 1.38 13.97
CA GLN A 393 6.00 0.31 14.29
C GLN A 393 5.28 0.57 15.62
N ILE A 394 5.99 1.08 16.62
CA ILE A 394 5.41 1.46 17.92
C ILE A 394 4.41 2.59 17.75
N LEU A 395 4.80 3.68 17.07
CA LEU A 395 3.89 4.78 16.77
C LEU A 395 2.70 4.31 15.93
N GLY A 396 2.94 3.47 14.92
CA GLY A 396 1.92 2.88 14.07
C GLY A 396 0.88 2.05 14.83
N LEU A 397 1.29 1.30 15.86
CA LEU A 397 0.38 0.56 16.73
C LEU A 397 -0.41 1.49 17.67
N LEU A 398 0.27 2.46 18.28
CA LEU A 398 -0.34 3.37 19.25
C LEU A 398 -1.46 4.22 18.64
N VAL A 399 -1.42 4.48 17.32
CA VAL A 399 -2.52 5.17 16.59
C VAL A 399 -3.85 4.41 16.71
N TYR A 400 -3.82 3.08 16.85
CA TYR A 400 -5.01 2.23 16.94
C TYR A 400 -5.46 1.93 18.38
N LEU A 401 -4.92 2.65 19.37
CA LEU A 401 -5.42 2.55 20.75
C LEU A 401 -6.93 2.85 20.80
N PRO A 402 -7.69 2.11 21.62
CA PRO A 402 -9.10 2.41 21.82
C PRO A 402 -9.27 3.80 22.42
N VAL A 403 -10.47 4.36 22.29
CA VAL A 403 -10.85 5.61 22.93
C VAL A 403 -10.79 5.43 24.46
N LEU A 404 -9.87 6.13 25.12
CA LEU A 404 -9.62 6.06 26.56
C LEU A 404 -9.83 7.43 27.22
N ASP A 405 -9.95 7.44 28.55
CA ASP A 405 -9.84 8.67 29.31
C ASP A 405 -8.44 9.29 29.17
N PHE A 406 -8.36 10.62 29.15
CA PHE A 406 -7.11 11.33 28.88
C PHE A 406 -6.08 11.09 29.99
N ASP A 407 -6.50 11.03 31.25
CA ASP A 407 -5.54 10.87 32.35
C ASP A 407 -4.91 9.47 32.31
N THR A 408 -5.70 8.45 31.96
CA THR A 408 -5.19 7.07 31.76
C THR A 408 -4.30 6.98 30.52
N LEU A 409 -4.72 7.56 29.39
CA LEU A 409 -3.92 7.60 28.16
C LEU A 409 -2.56 8.30 28.41
N SER A 410 -2.60 9.43 29.12
CA SER A 410 -1.43 10.24 29.40
C SER A 410 -0.45 9.53 30.34
N SER A 411 -0.93 8.92 31.42
CA SER A 411 -0.07 8.21 32.37
C SER A 411 0.54 6.93 31.78
N ASP A 412 -0.26 6.18 31.03
CA ASP A 412 0.12 4.84 30.58
C ASP A 412 0.92 4.83 29.29
N PHE A 413 0.70 5.81 28.39
CA PHE A 413 1.27 5.81 27.05
C PHE A 413 1.96 7.13 26.69
N LEU A 414 1.28 8.29 26.79
CA LEU A 414 1.83 9.53 26.23
C LEU A 414 3.04 10.04 27.00
N THR A 415 2.98 10.08 28.34
CA THR A 415 4.09 10.60 29.15
C THR A 415 5.37 9.76 28.99
N PRO A 416 5.33 8.41 29.04
CA PRO A 416 6.50 7.59 28.71
C PRO A 416 7.00 7.78 27.27
N LEU A 417 6.08 7.85 26.30
CA LEU A 417 6.40 8.05 24.88
C LEU A 417 7.10 9.40 24.64
N GLU A 418 6.54 10.48 25.16
CA GLU A 418 7.08 11.83 25.07
C GLU A 418 8.48 11.92 25.69
N ARG A 419 8.68 11.28 26.85
CA ARG A 419 9.99 11.25 27.52
C ARG A 419 11.04 10.54 26.69
N ALA A 420 10.68 9.47 25.99
CA ALA A 420 11.60 8.73 25.13
C ALA A 420 11.91 9.45 23.81
N LEU A 421 10.91 10.12 23.21
CA LEU A 421 11.06 10.75 21.90
C LEU A 421 11.63 12.17 21.93
N LEU A 422 11.27 12.98 22.94
CA LEU A 422 11.64 14.39 22.99
C LEU A 422 13.12 14.57 23.38
N ASN A 423 13.99 14.61 22.38
CA ASN A 423 15.42 14.85 22.51
C ASN A 423 15.84 16.31 22.24
N GLY A 424 14.88 17.25 22.20
CA GLY A 424 15.11 18.67 21.92
C GLY A 424 15.22 19.03 20.43
N ALA A 425 15.34 18.05 19.54
CA ALA A 425 15.34 18.27 18.09
C ALA A 425 13.94 18.68 17.56
N ILE A 426 13.90 19.40 16.44
CA ILE A 426 12.63 19.75 15.78
C ILE A 426 12.00 18.52 15.10
N SER A 427 12.81 17.60 14.59
CA SER A 427 12.35 16.36 13.94
C SER A 427 11.60 15.41 14.89
N SER A 428 12.00 15.35 16.17
CA SER A 428 11.28 14.56 17.18
C SER A 428 9.93 15.17 17.54
N ARG A 429 9.86 16.50 17.71
CA ARG A 429 8.59 17.22 17.95
C ARG A 429 7.61 17.08 16.79
N THR A 430 8.08 17.19 15.56
CA THR A 430 7.25 17.06 14.35
C THR A 430 6.72 15.64 14.17
N SER A 431 7.55 14.62 14.37
CA SER A 431 7.11 13.22 14.34
C SER A 431 6.07 12.91 15.42
N LEU A 432 6.24 13.47 16.62
CA LEU A 432 5.27 13.32 17.71
C LEU A 432 3.94 14.04 17.37
N LEU A 433 4.00 15.21 16.75
CA LEU A 433 2.81 15.92 16.28
C LEU A 433 2.08 15.17 15.16
N ASP A 434 2.81 14.59 14.21
CA ASP A 434 2.25 13.73 13.16
C ASP A 434 1.58 12.48 13.76
N PHE A 435 2.18 11.90 14.81
CA PHE A 435 1.57 10.82 15.60
C PHE A 435 0.25 11.27 16.27
N TYR A 436 0.23 12.40 16.98
CA TYR A 436 -1.00 12.90 17.59
C TYR A 436 -2.09 13.18 16.56
N SER A 437 -1.71 13.74 15.41
CA SER A 437 -2.65 13.99 14.30
C SER A 437 -3.28 12.68 13.82
N ALA A 438 -2.48 11.63 13.64
CA ALA A 438 -2.96 10.31 13.26
C ALA A 438 -3.86 9.66 14.34
N LEU A 439 -3.50 9.77 15.61
CA LEU A 439 -4.29 9.27 16.74
C LEU A 439 -5.64 9.99 16.85
N ILE A 440 -5.65 11.33 16.78
CA ILE A 440 -6.86 12.16 16.81
C ILE A 440 -7.79 11.80 15.64
N ARG A 441 -7.23 11.62 14.43
CA ARG A 441 -7.99 11.16 13.26
C ARG A 441 -8.63 9.79 13.52
N GLN A 442 -7.87 8.84 14.05
CA GLN A 442 -8.37 7.48 14.30
C GLN A 442 -9.45 7.46 15.38
N TRP A 443 -9.27 8.21 16.47
CA TRP A 443 -10.31 8.41 17.49
C TRP A 443 -11.56 9.08 16.91
N GLY A 444 -11.38 10.07 16.05
CA GLY A 444 -12.48 10.70 15.32
C GLY A 444 -13.29 9.71 14.48
N ILE A 445 -12.62 8.78 13.79
CA ILE A 445 -13.26 7.70 13.03
C ILE A 445 -14.02 6.76 13.98
N GLN A 446 -13.40 6.31 15.07
CA GLN A 446 -14.02 5.39 16.04
C GLN A 446 -15.27 6.01 16.69
N LEU A 447 -15.23 7.29 17.06
CA LEU A 447 -16.38 8.01 17.63
C LEU A 447 -17.53 8.16 16.62
N ARG A 448 -17.22 8.27 15.33
CA ARG A 448 -18.22 8.32 14.25
C ARG A 448 -18.87 6.96 13.98
N THR A 449 -18.13 5.86 14.12
CA THR A 449 -18.67 4.51 13.91
C THR A 449 -19.47 3.99 15.10
N ASN A 450 -19.11 4.42 16.32
CA ASN A 450 -19.67 3.90 17.57
C ASN A 450 -20.68 4.85 18.23
N SER A 451 -21.31 5.75 17.48
CA SER A 451 -22.16 6.84 18.00
C SER A 451 -23.42 6.33 18.72
N GLN A 452 -23.27 5.93 19.99
CA GLN A 452 -24.37 5.54 20.88
C GLN A 452 -24.59 6.55 22.03
N THR A 453 -23.73 7.56 22.17
CA THR A 453 -23.79 8.51 23.28
C THR A 453 -24.04 9.93 22.82
N THR A 454 -25.10 10.55 23.35
CA THR A 454 -25.45 11.97 23.15
C THR A 454 -24.58 12.91 23.99
N GLU A 455 -23.76 12.36 24.89
CA GLU A 455 -22.92 13.11 25.84
C GLU A 455 -21.54 13.46 25.27
N GLU A 456 -20.98 14.55 25.79
CA GLU A 456 -19.67 15.08 25.44
C GLU A 456 -18.55 14.08 25.77
N PHE A 457 -17.73 13.73 24.77
CA PHE A 457 -16.50 12.97 25.00
C PHE A 457 -15.33 13.93 25.29
N LYS A 458 -15.23 14.35 26.55
CA LYS A 458 -14.21 15.29 27.05
C LYS A 458 -12.75 14.88 26.77
N PRO A 459 -12.35 13.59 26.76
CA PRO A 459 -10.95 13.22 26.57
C PRO A 459 -10.36 13.62 25.20
N LEU A 460 -11.17 13.63 24.13
CA LEU A 460 -10.71 14.07 22.80
C LEU A 460 -10.31 15.56 22.80
N GLY A 461 -11.12 16.41 23.44
CA GLY A 461 -10.81 17.84 23.57
C GLY A 461 -9.48 18.09 24.31
N ARG A 462 -9.24 17.34 25.39
CA ARG A 462 -7.97 17.41 26.15
C ARG A 462 -6.78 16.95 25.32
N LEU A 463 -6.94 15.88 24.52
CA LEU A 463 -5.90 15.41 23.59
C LEU A 463 -5.58 16.45 22.52
N ILE A 464 -6.60 17.10 21.94
CA ILE A 464 -6.41 18.17 20.96
C ILE A 464 -5.64 19.34 21.58
N SER A 465 -6.04 19.81 22.77
CA SER A 465 -5.33 20.89 23.46
C SER A 465 -3.88 20.53 23.80
N HIS A 466 -3.61 19.27 24.16
CA HIS A 466 -2.25 18.80 24.41
C HIS A 466 -1.38 18.82 23.13
N ALA A 467 -1.90 18.28 22.03
CA ALA A 467 -1.22 18.31 20.74
C ALA A 467 -1.02 19.74 20.21
N GLU A 468 -1.97 20.62 20.48
CA GLU A 468 -1.91 22.02 20.09
C GLU A 468 -0.81 22.81 20.82
N LEU A 469 -0.58 22.52 22.11
CA LEU A 469 0.57 23.07 22.85
C LEU A 469 1.91 22.61 22.23
N LEU A 470 2.00 21.35 21.77
CA LEU A 470 3.17 20.87 21.04
C LEU A 470 3.33 21.60 19.70
N ALA A 471 2.24 21.82 18.96
CA ALA A 471 2.27 22.58 17.70
C ALA A 471 2.76 24.01 17.90
N LEU A 472 2.26 24.72 18.93
CA LEU A 472 2.68 26.07 19.27
C LEU A 472 4.16 26.11 19.68
N SER A 473 4.58 25.25 20.61
CA SER A 473 5.99 25.23 21.05
C SER A 473 6.96 24.88 19.92
N THR A 474 6.56 24.01 19.00
CA THR A 474 7.33 23.70 17.79
C THR A 474 7.45 24.93 16.89
N LEU A 475 6.36 25.67 16.69
CA LEU A 475 6.35 26.90 15.90
C LEU A 475 7.25 28.00 16.49
N GLU A 476 7.19 28.19 17.81
CA GLU A 476 8.03 29.16 18.51
C GLU A 476 9.52 28.81 18.41
N CYS A 477 9.88 27.52 18.46
CA CYS A 477 11.26 27.08 18.31
C CYS A 477 11.85 27.38 16.91
N LEU A 478 11.04 27.30 15.85
CA LEU A 478 11.46 27.64 14.48
C LEU A 478 11.91 29.11 14.36
N THR A 479 11.27 30.00 15.12
CA THR A 479 11.61 31.44 15.09
C THR A 479 12.90 31.78 15.83
N SER A 480 13.39 30.87 16.70
CA SER A 480 14.55 31.10 17.57
C SER A 480 15.85 30.47 17.05
N MET A 481 15.77 29.50 16.14
CA MET A 481 16.92 28.76 15.61
C MET A 481 17.04 29.01 14.10
N PRO A 482 17.96 29.87 13.62
CA PRO A 482 18.25 29.93 12.20
C PRO A 482 18.86 28.59 11.78
N ASP A 483 18.30 27.97 10.74
CA ASP A 483 18.75 26.70 10.15
C ASP A 483 20.27 26.70 9.99
N LEU A 484 20.97 26.07 10.94
CA LEU A 484 22.31 25.57 10.69
C LEU A 484 22.09 24.42 9.72
N THR A 485 22.46 24.68 8.47
CA THR A 485 22.60 23.74 7.36
C THR A 485 23.06 22.37 7.84
N ASP A 486 22.12 21.46 8.14
CA ASP A 486 22.46 20.06 8.31
C ASP A 486 22.48 19.44 6.92
N ALA A 487 23.70 19.37 6.38
CA ALA A 487 24.05 18.84 5.08
C ALA A 487 23.88 17.31 4.98
N GLN A 488 22.91 16.74 5.69
CA GLN A 488 22.55 15.32 5.62
C GLN A 488 21.05 15.24 5.34
N HIS A 489 20.73 14.99 4.07
CA HIS A 489 19.36 14.77 3.59
C HIS A 489 18.74 13.53 4.25
N GLU A 490 18.11 13.71 5.40
CA GLU A 490 16.96 12.87 5.76
C GLU A 490 15.68 13.56 5.26
N LYS A 491 14.81 12.77 4.62
CA LYS A 491 13.54 13.18 4.00
C LYS A 491 12.49 13.57 5.06
N HIS A 492 12.81 14.46 6.00
CA HIS A 492 11.88 14.84 7.05
C HIS A 492 10.91 15.91 6.56
N LYS A 493 9.63 15.74 6.93
CA LYS A 493 8.56 16.70 6.67
C LYS A 493 8.89 18.02 7.39
N PRO A 494 8.85 19.18 6.68
CA PRO A 494 9.04 20.48 7.31
C PRO A 494 8.06 20.71 8.48
N ALA A 495 8.56 21.29 9.57
CA ALA A 495 7.77 21.46 10.79
C ALA A 495 6.49 22.28 10.61
N THR A 496 6.56 23.36 9.82
CA THR A 496 5.38 24.16 9.45
C THR A 496 4.32 23.33 8.72
N LEU A 497 4.73 22.35 7.89
CA LEU A 497 3.80 21.46 7.21
C LEU A 497 3.16 20.45 8.18
N SER A 498 3.90 19.90 9.15
CA SER A 498 3.30 19.04 10.19
C SER A 498 2.28 19.80 11.04
N ILE A 499 2.56 21.08 11.38
CA ILE A 499 1.61 21.94 12.10
C ILE A 499 0.36 22.21 11.26
N LEU A 500 0.50 22.54 9.98
CA LEU A 500 -0.64 22.76 9.09
C LEU A 500 -1.48 21.48 8.89
N ASP A 501 -0.82 20.33 8.73
CA ASP A 501 -1.49 19.03 8.57
C ASP A 501 -2.29 18.63 9.82
N PHE A 502 -1.78 18.94 11.02
CA PHE A 502 -2.52 18.83 12.26
C PHE A 502 -3.83 19.63 12.21
N TYR A 503 -3.78 20.93 11.84
CA TYR A 503 -4.99 21.75 11.74
C TYR A 503 -5.91 21.34 10.59
N CYS A 504 -5.38 20.82 9.49
CA CYS A 504 -6.19 20.22 8.43
C CYS A 504 -6.95 18.98 8.94
N THR A 505 -6.28 18.13 9.72
CA THR A 505 -6.89 16.95 10.35
C THR A 505 -8.00 17.35 11.31
N LEU A 506 -7.80 18.41 12.11
CA LEU A 506 -8.84 18.95 12.99
C LEU A 506 -10.00 19.55 12.19
N ALA A 507 -9.71 20.29 11.12
CA ALA A 507 -10.73 20.87 10.26
C ALA A 507 -11.62 19.80 9.63
N GLU A 508 -11.04 18.68 9.17
CA GLU A 508 -11.78 17.53 8.65
C GLU A 508 -12.63 16.87 9.75
N LEU A 509 -12.04 16.61 10.92
CA LEU A 509 -12.73 16.04 12.07
C LEU A 509 -13.97 16.85 12.47
N PHE A 510 -13.84 18.17 12.51
CA PHE A 510 -14.90 19.08 12.96
C PHE A 510 -16.06 19.22 11.98
N THR A 511 -15.89 18.87 10.70
CA THR A 511 -17.02 18.82 9.75
C THR A 511 -18.13 17.86 10.20
N HIS A 512 -17.79 16.85 11.01
CA HIS A 512 -18.72 15.84 11.51
C HIS A 512 -19.36 16.20 12.86
N ALA A 513 -18.91 17.26 13.53
CA ALA A 513 -19.37 17.61 14.87
C ALA A 513 -20.88 17.92 14.91
N SER A 514 -21.42 18.55 13.88
CA SER A 514 -22.86 18.87 13.80
C SER A 514 -23.75 17.62 13.87
N THR A 515 -23.25 16.47 13.41
CA THR A 515 -23.97 15.19 13.40
C THR A 515 -23.65 14.28 14.59
N ASN A 516 -22.61 14.58 15.37
CA ASN A 516 -22.09 13.71 16.41
C ASN A 516 -21.78 14.47 17.70
N GLY A 517 -22.56 14.21 18.76
CA GLY A 517 -22.44 14.86 20.07
C GLY A 517 -21.11 14.65 20.80
N SER A 518 -20.38 13.58 20.46
CA SER A 518 -19.09 13.23 21.06
C SER A 518 -17.93 14.03 20.50
N ILE A 519 -18.08 14.66 19.32
CA ILE A 519 -17.03 15.49 18.71
C ILE A 519 -17.35 16.96 18.98
N ARG A 520 -16.47 17.65 19.70
CA ARG A 520 -16.60 19.09 20.01
C ARG A 520 -15.51 19.88 19.32
N LEU A 521 -15.88 21.03 18.76
CA LEU A 521 -14.91 21.97 18.20
C LEU A 521 -14.09 22.61 19.31
N THR A 522 -12.78 22.69 19.09
CA THR A 522 -11.87 23.54 19.86
C THR A 522 -11.49 24.77 19.04
N VAL A 523 -11.12 25.86 19.72
CA VAL A 523 -10.65 27.09 19.06
C VAL A 523 -9.12 27.06 19.02
N PRO A 524 -8.50 27.34 17.85
CA PRO A 524 -7.05 27.35 17.74
C PRO A 524 -6.39 28.36 18.69
N LEU A 525 -5.21 28.05 19.22
CA LEU A 525 -4.41 29.00 20.00
C LEU A 525 -4.05 30.21 19.14
N ALA A 526 -4.45 31.40 19.59
CA ALA A 526 -4.24 32.66 18.87
C ALA A 526 -2.79 32.89 18.38
N PRO A 527 -1.75 32.62 19.20
CA PRO A 527 -0.36 32.79 18.75
C PRO A 527 -0.02 31.91 17.54
N THR A 528 -0.57 30.70 17.46
CA THR A 528 -0.37 29.80 16.32
C THR A 528 -1.01 30.37 15.05
N VAL A 529 -2.27 30.80 15.14
CA VAL A 529 -3.02 31.39 14.01
C VAL A 529 -2.27 32.59 13.44
N TYR A 530 -1.85 33.51 14.30
CA TYR A 530 -1.21 34.74 13.86
C TYR A 530 0.22 34.52 13.37
N THR A 531 1.00 33.65 14.00
CA THR A 531 2.35 33.33 13.54
C THR A 531 2.33 32.68 12.14
N LEU A 532 1.39 31.77 11.89
CA LEU A 532 1.17 31.19 10.57
C LEU A 532 0.68 32.24 9.55
N ALA A 533 -0.21 33.15 9.96
CA ALA A 533 -0.70 34.22 9.08
C ALA A 533 0.40 35.23 8.69
N PHE A 534 1.36 35.50 9.58
CA PHE A 534 2.50 36.37 9.30
C PHE A 534 3.69 35.65 8.62
N THR A 535 3.61 34.33 8.46
CA THR A 535 4.64 33.57 7.73
C THR A 535 4.58 33.97 6.25
N PRO A 536 5.69 34.43 5.63
CA PRO A 536 5.69 34.99 4.28
C PRO A 536 5.66 33.91 3.18
N ILE A 537 4.75 32.94 3.29
CA ILE A 537 4.58 31.83 2.35
C ILE A 537 3.11 31.70 1.96
N ASN A 538 2.82 31.77 0.65
CA ASN A 538 1.44 31.75 0.13
C ASN A 538 0.69 30.46 0.50
N SER A 539 1.33 29.30 0.39
CA SER A 539 0.69 28.02 0.73
C SER A 539 0.28 27.95 2.20
N VAL A 540 1.10 28.47 3.12
CA VAL A 540 0.78 28.53 4.57
C VAL A 540 -0.44 29.40 4.81
N ILE A 541 -0.48 30.61 4.23
CA ILE A 541 -1.60 31.54 4.37
C ILE A 541 -2.87 30.93 3.78
N SER A 542 -2.77 30.34 2.59
CA SER A 542 -3.89 29.69 1.90
C SER A 542 -4.45 28.52 2.72
N ILE A 543 -3.60 27.57 3.14
CA ILE A 543 -4.03 26.41 3.94
C ILE A 543 -4.67 26.87 5.25
N MET A 544 -4.06 27.84 5.96
CA MET A 544 -4.63 28.35 7.20
C MET A 544 -5.98 29.04 6.99
N CYS A 545 -6.14 29.81 5.89
CA CYS A 545 -7.43 30.40 5.54
C CYS A 545 -8.49 29.34 5.23
N SER A 546 -8.13 28.23 4.55
CA SER A 546 -9.02 27.08 4.34
C SER A 546 -9.44 26.42 5.65
N VAL A 547 -8.50 26.22 6.58
CA VAL A 547 -8.79 25.68 7.92
C VAL A 547 -9.80 26.57 8.65
N LEU A 548 -9.54 27.88 8.72
CA LEU A 548 -10.43 28.83 9.38
C LEU A 548 -11.83 28.86 8.73
N ALA A 549 -11.91 28.78 7.40
CA ALA A 549 -13.19 28.70 6.68
C ALA A 549 -13.96 27.40 7.00
N SER A 550 -13.25 26.27 7.11
CA SER A 550 -13.84 24.98 7.50
C SER A 550 -14.33 24.99 8.95
N TYR A 551 -13.54 25.53 9.87
CA TYR A 551 -13.92 25.71 11.28
C TYR A 551 -15.17 26.57 11.39
N LYS A 552 -15.21 27.69 10.65
CA LYS A 552 -16.38 28.57 10.62
C LYS A 552 -17.63 27.83 10.16
N SER A 553 -17.55 27.11 9.04
CA SER A 553 -18.67 26.35 8.50
C SER A 553 -19.13 25.28 9.50
N SER A 554 -18.18 24.64 10.17
CA SER A 554 -18.44 23.63 11.20
C SER A 554 -19.08 24.22 12.46
N PHE A 555 -18.67 25.42 12.90
CA PHE A 555 -19.32 26.16 13.97
C PHE A 555 -20.76 26.55 13.59
N GLU A 556 -20.97 27.12 12.40
CA GLU A 556 -22.31 27.50 11.91
C GLU A 556 -23.26 26.29 11.83
N ALA A 557 -22.78 25.15 11.31
CA ALA A 557 -23.54 23.89 11.28
C ALA A 557 -23.81 23.33 12.68
N SER A 558 -22.84 23.46 13.60
CA SER A 558 -22.98 22.95 14.97
C SER A 558 -23.92 23.79 15.82
N LEU A 559 -23.93 25.12 15.65
CA LEU A 559 -24.85 26.04 16.33
C LEU A 559 -26.31 25.83 15.89
N THR A 560 -26.53 25.38 14.66
CA THR A 560 -27.87 25.11 14.11
C THR A 560 -28.34 23.67 14.34
N SER A 561 -27.42 22.76 14.71
CA SER A 561 -27.72 21.34 14.90
C SER A 561 -28.70 21.08 16.05
N GLN A 562 -29.58 20.11 15.85
CA GLN A 562 -30.48 19.61 16.89
C GLN A 562 -29.78 18.63 17.86
N VAL A 563 -28.72 17.95 17.40
CA VAL A 563 -27.97 16.95 18.19
C VAL A 563 -27.19 17.61 19.32
N LEU A 564 -26.75 18.85 19.12
CA LEU A 564 -25.89 19.60 20.05
C LEU A 564 -26.67 20.59 20.92
N ARG A 565 -27.99 20.41 21.05
CA ARG A 565 -28.81 21.19 21.98
C ARG A 565 -28.83 20.53 23.35
N VAL A 566 -28.74 21.35 24.40
CA VAL A 566 -28.93 20.87 25.76
C VAL A 566 -30.39 20.44 25.93
N PRO A 567 -30.69 19.26 26.51
CA PRO A 567 -32.06 18.89 26.85
C PRO A 567 -32.66 19.93 27.80
N ASN A 568 -33.83 20.49 27.46
CA ASN A 568 -34.59 21.48 28.23
C ASN A 568 -34.02 22.91 28.33
N SER A 569 -33.04 23.30 27.49
CA SER A 569 -32.71 24.72 27.29
C SER A 569 -32.54 25.07 25.81
N GLN A 570 -32.68 26.35 25.45
CA GLN A 570 -32.37 26.83 24.09
C GLN A 570 -30.88 27.12 23.89
N ASP A 571 -30.07 26.89 24.91
CA ASP A 571 -28.66 27.24 24.89
C ASP A 571 -27.86 26.22 24.08
N SER A 572 -26.98 26.74 23.22
CA SER A 572 -26.00 25.93 22.52
C SER A 572 -24.97 25.40 23.52
N LEU A 573 -24.46 24.20 23.28
CA LEU A 573 -23.33 23.64 24.01
C LEU A 573 -22.00 24.41 23.77
N TYR A 574 -21.98 25.36 22.84
CA TYR A 574 -20.85 26.25 22.61
C TYR A 574 -21.04 27.59 23.33
N PRO A 575 -20.13 27.98 24.25
CA PRO A 575 -20.17 29.29 24.89
C PRO A 575 -20.07 30.43 23.89
N THR A 576 -20.80 31.52 24.14
CA THR A 576 -20.78 32.72 23.30
C THR A 576 -19.39 33.37 23.25
N GLU A 577 -18.62 33.26 24.33
CA GLU A 577 -17.26 33.78 24.42
C GLU A 577 -16.32 33.06 23.44
N LEU A 578 -16.45 31.73 23.35
CA LEU A 578 -15.63 30.89 22.47
C LEU A 578 -15.87 31.23 21.00
N VAL A 579 -17.15 31.35 20.61
CA VAL A 579 -17.54 31.74 19.24
C VAL A 579 -17.12 33.18 18.94
N GLY A 580 -17.25 34.09 19.91
CA GLY A 580 -16.79 35.47 19.81
C GLY A 580 -15.28 35.57 19.58
N GLN A 581 -14.50 34.81 20.34
CA GLN A 581 -13.04 34.76 20.22
C GLN A 581 -12.62 34.28 18.83
N PHE A 582 -13.20 33.18 18.34
CA PHE A 582 -12.91 32.64 17.01
C PHE A 582 -13.30 33.60 15.88
N ASN A 583 -14.47 34.25 15.99
CA ASN A 583 -14.88 35.29 15.04
C ASN A 583 -13.89 36.47 15.02
N GLY A 584 -13.33 36.82 16.18
CA GLY A 584 -12.23 37.79 16.30
C GLY A 584 -11.04 37.45 15.40
N TYR A 585 -10.61 36.19 15.39
CA TYR A 585 -9.48 35.73 14.58
C TYR A 585 -9.78 35.83 13.08
N ILE A 586 -10.96 35.37 12.66
CA ILE A 586 -11.39 35.46 11.26
C ILE A 586 -11.40 36.92 10.79
N MET A 587 -11.94 37.81 11.61
CA MET A 587 -12.03 39.23 11.27
C MET A 587 -10.66 39.89 11.21
N ASP A 588 -9.72 39.51 12.07
CA ASP A 588 -8.34 39.98 12.01
C ASP A 588 -7.65 39.56 10.71
N ILE A 589 -7.75 38.29 10.30
CA ILE A 589 -7.20 37.81 9.02
C ILE A 589 -7.86 38.54 7.83
N CYS A 590 -9.18 38.73 7.89
CA CYS A 590 -9.90 39.52 6.90
C CYS A 590 -9.44 40.99 6.86
N ASN A 591 -9.11 41.57 8.01
CA ASN A 591 -8.59 42.93 8.15
C ASN A 591 -7.19 43.08 7.55
N LEU A 592 -6.33 42.09 7.75
CA LEU A 592 -4.98 42.02 7.17
C LEU A 592 -5.04 41.91 5.64
N ILE A 593 -5.74 40.90 5.11
CA ILE A 593 -5.68 40.53 3.69
C ILE A 593 -6.63 41.38 2.82
N TRP A 594 -7.87 41.60 3.29
CA TRP A 594 -8.94 42.18 2.48
C TRP A 594 -9.36 43.61 2.88
N ARG A 595 -9.71 43.88 4.14
CA ARG A 595 -10.29 45.19 4.50
C ARG A 595 -9.26 46.32 4.56
N ASN A 596 -7.96 46.02 4.50
CA ASN A 596 -6.85 46.97 4.66
C ASN A 596 -6.97 47.75 5.99
N ARG A 597 -7.37 47.04 7.05
CA ARG A 597 -7.52 47.53 8.43
C ARG A 597 -6.69 46.67 9.39
N GLY A 598 -5.53 46.20 8.91
CA GLY A 598 -4.66 45.30 9.67
C GLY A 598 -4.24 45.87 11.01
N LEU A 599 -4.13 44.99 12.02
CA LEU A 599 -3.76 45.31 13.40
C LEU A 599 -4.70 46.27 14.14
N ASN A 600 -5.90 46.55 13.61
CA ASN A 600 -6.88 47.40 14.29
C ASN A 600 -7.62 46.62 15.39
N SER A 601 -7.59 47.13 16.62
CA SER A 601 -8.32 46.58 17.78
C SER A 601 -9.55 47.43 18.17
N GLU A 602 -9.89 48.47 17.42
CA GLU A 602 -11.06 49.33 17.69
C GLU A 602 -12.38 48.70 17.22
N ASP A 603 -12.33 47.78 16.26
CA ASP A 603 -13.51 47.03 15.78
C ASP A 603 -13.94 46.05 16.90
N PRO A 604 -15.22 46.02 17.33
CA PRO A 604 -15.68 45.15 18.43
C PRO A 604 -15.57 43.65 18.11
N ASN A 605 -15.43 43.31 16.83
CA ASN A 605 -15.30 41.94 16.33
C ASN A 605 -13.86 41.59 15.94
N ALA A 606 -12.86 42.37 16.35
CA ALA A 606 -11.45 42.19 15.99
C ALA A 606 -10.58 42.27 17.25
N VAL A 607 -9.45 41.55 17.29
CA VAL A 607 -8.53 41.58 18.44
C VAL A 607 -7.15 42.14 18.08
N GLY A 608 -6.99 42.68 16.87
CA GLY A 608 -5.76 43.34 16.42
C GLY A 608 -4.55 42.41 16.35
N CYS A 609 -4.78 41.13 16.07
CA CYS A 609 -3.75 40.07 16.07
C CYS A 609 -2.98 39.93 17.39
N LEU A 610 -3.56 40.41 18.50
CA LEU A 610 -2.94 40.47 19.83
C LEU A 610 -1.60 41.24 19.88
N ILE A 611 -1.36 42.14 18.93
CA ILE A 611 -0.17 42.98 18.93
C ILE A 611 -0.39 44.18 19.87
N PRO A 612 0.51 44.43 20.83
CA PRO A 612 0.37 45.58 21.73
C PRO A 612 0.36 46.92 21.00
N ALA A 613 -0.49 47.85 21.44
CA ALA A 613 -0.59 49.20 20.87
C ALA A 613 0.76 49.96 20.79
N PRO A 614 1.68 49.87 21.77
CA PRO A 614 3.00 50.50 21.66
C PRO A 614 3.83 49.99 20.47
N THR A 615 3.73 48.69 20.16
CA THR A 615 4.40 48.06 19.02
C THR A 615 3.82 48.57 17.71
N ILE A 616 2.49 48.67 17.62
CA ILE A 616 1.80 49.23 16.44
C ILE A 616 2.23 50.69 16.22
N ALA A 617 2.29 51.50 17.28
CA ALA A 617 2.73 52.89 17.21
C ALA A 617 4.18 53.01 16.72
N ALA A 618 5.08 52.15 17.22
CA ALA A 618 6.47 52.10 16.78
C ALA A 618 6.62 51.71 15.30
N LEU A 619 5.90 50.67 14.86
CA LEU A 619 5.88 50.23 13.46
C LEU A 619 5.28 51.30 12.54
N THR A 620 4.20 51.98 12.98
CA THR A 620 3.58 53.08 12.23
C THR A 620 4.55 54.23 12.04
N ARG A 621 5.29 54.60 13.09
CA ARG A 621 6.33 55.63 13.02
C ARG A 621 7.43 55.23 12.03
N PHE A 622 7.90 53.98 12.11
CA PHE A 622 8.92 53.45 11.21
C PHE A 622 8.49 53.52 9.73
N ILE A 623 7.27 53.05 9.42
CA ILE A 623 6.73 53.10 8.04
C ILE A 623 6.58 54.54 7.55
N ARG A 624 6.16 55.48 8.42
CA ARG A 624 6.06 56.90 8.07
C ARG A 624 7.43 57.48 7.70
N GLU A 625 8.45 57.26 8.54
CA GLU A 625 9.83 57.70 8.28
C GLU A 625 10.40 57.08 7.01
N TYR A 626 10.07 55.82 6.72
CA TYR A 626 10.47 55.14 5.49
C TYR A 626 9.82 55.78 4.25
N ASN A 627 8.49 56.00 4.27
CA ASN A 627 7.78 56.65 3.17
C ASN A 627 8.28 58.07 2.89
N GLU A 628 8.69 58.82 3.92
CA GLU A 628 9.27 60.17 3.77
C GLU A 628 10.63 60.14 3.06
N LYS A 629 11.45 59.11 3.31
CA LYS A 629 12.74 58.91 2.61
C LYS A 629 12.55 58.50 1.15
N GLU A 630 11.64 57.57 0.87
CA GLU A 630 11.43 57.01 -0.48
C GLU A 630 10.54 57.89 -1.38
N ARG A 631 9.83 58.88 -0.83
CA ARG A 631 9.04 59.87 -1.59
C ARG A 631 9.82 60.60 -2.69
N LYS A 632 11.15 60.58 -2.64
CA LYS A 632 12.06 61.18 -3.63
C LYS A 632 12.30 60.29 -4.88
N ARG A 633 11.89 59.01 -4.87
CA ARG A 633 12.19 58.04 -5.93
C ARG A 633 10.96 57.49 -6.66
N ASP A 634 9.85 57.21 -5.96
CA ASP A 634 8.65 56.64 -6.60
C ASP A 634 7.38 56.97 -5.79
N SER A 635 6.51 57.84 -6.32
CA SER A 635 5.37 58.40 -5.55
C SER A 635 4.10 57.51 -5.53
N SER A 636 4.11 56.45 -6.34
CA SER A 636 2.97 55.55 -6.57
C SER A 636 2.81 54.50 -5.47
N PHE A 637 3.87 54.19 -4.71
CA PHE A 637 3.87 53.19 -3.64
C PHE A 637 4.02 53.85 -2.27
N VAL A 638 2.91 53.90 -1.52
CA VAL A 638 2.90 54.42 -0.13
C VAL A 638 2.39 53.32 0.77
N TYR A 639 3.22 52.91 1.72
CA TYR A 639 2.88 51.85 2.66
C TYR A 639 2.15 52.43 3.88
N THR A 640 1.06 51.79 4.32
CA THR A 640 0.49 52.04 5.64
C THR A 640 0.51 50.74 6.42
N ILE A 641 0.65 50.83 7.74
CA ILE A 641 0.62 49.64 8.60
C ILE A 641 -0.66 48.82 8.39
N SER A 642 -1.78 49.50 8.13
CA SER A 642 -3.08 48.89 7.91
C SER A 642 -3.21 48.10 6.61
N SER A 643 -2.39 48.39 5.60
CA SER A 643 -2.46 47.77 4.26
C SER A 643 -1.23 46.94 3.90
N VAL A 644 -0.17 46.93 4.72
CA VAL A 644 1.09 46.23 4.41
C VAL A 644 0.91 44.72 4.26
N PHE A 645 -0.11 44.15 4.89
CA PHE A 645 -0.46 42.73 4.82
C PHE A 645 -1.54 42.40 3.78
N SER A 646 -1.97 43.40 3.00
CA SER A 646 -3.02 43.22 1.98
C SER A 646 -2.54 42.35 0.82
N LEU A 647 -3.50 41.84 0.03
CA LEU A 647 -3.25 41.04 -1.17
C LEU A 647 -2.11 41.57 -2.07
N SER A 648 -1.97 42.89 -2.19
CA SER A 648 -0.97 43.51 -3.06
C SER A 648 0.36 43.83 -2.39
N HIS A 649 0.39 44.01 -1.07
CA HIS A 649 1.58 44.48 -0.35
C HIS A 649 2.23 43.38 0.50
N HIS A 650 1.51 42.29 0.77
CA HIS A 650 2.02 41.18 1.55
C HIS A 650 3.23 40.55 0.83
N VAL A 651 4.32 40.30 1.56
CA VAL A 651 5.58 39.78 0.98
C VAL A 651 5.38 38.49 0.19
N ALA A 652 4.51 37.60 0.67
CA ALA A 652 4.17 36.36 -0.01
C ALA A 652 3.30 36.53 -1.28
N LEU A 653 2.56 37.63 -1.40
CA LEU A 653 1.51 37.82 -2.42
C LEU A 653 1.83 38.93 -3.41
N CYS A 654 2.78 39.82 -3.13
CA CYS A 654 3.07 40.99 -3.96
C CYS A 654 3.54 40.61 -5.38
N ASN A 655 4.35 39.56 -5.52
CA ASN A 655 4.75 39.04 -6.82
C ASN A 655 3.59 38.34 -7.55
N LEU A 656 2.73 37.63 -6.80
CA LEU A 656 1.51 37.03 -7.35
C LEU A 656 0.52 38.09 -7.82
N SER A 657 0.44 39.22 -7.12
CA SER A 657 -0.33 40.39 -7.53
C SER A 657 0.16 40.96 -8.86
N ALA A 658 1.48 41.11 -9.04
CA ALA A 658 2.06 41.56 -10.30
C ALA A 658 1.83 40.54 -11.44
N ALA A 659 2.01 39.25 -11.17
CA ALA A 659 1.76 38.18 -12.13
C ALA A 659 0.29 38.11 -12.56
N CYS A 660 -0.63 38.14 -11.61
CA CYS A 660 -2.07 38.17 -11.87
C CYS A 660 -2.45 39.35 -12.77
N PHE A 661 -1.87 40.53 -12.55
CA PHE A 661 -2.17 41.68 -13.39
C PHE A 661 -1.55 41.58 -14.79
N SER A 662 -0.35 40.99 -14.91
CA SER A 662 0.24 40.67 -16.21
C SER A 662 -0.67 39.76 -17.02
N ASP A 663 -1.22 38.70 -16.40
CA ASP A 663 -2.17 37.80 -17.08
C ASP A 663 -3.44 38.54 -17.50
N ILE A 664 -3.93 39.48 -16.68
CA ILE A 664 -5.08 40.33 -17.03
C ILE A 664 -4.74 41.26 -18.22
N GLU A 665 -3.55 41.85 -18.26
CA GLU A 665 -3.10 42.68 -19.40
C GLU A 665 -3.01 41.85 -20.69
N ASP A 666 -2.50 40.62 -20.60
CA ASP A 666 -2.38 39.69 -21.71
C ASP A 666 -3.77 39.22 -22.21
N GLU A 667 -4.71 38.90 -21.31
CA GLU A 667 -6.11 38.59 -21.65
C GLU A 667 -6.82 39.73 -22.41
N ASN A 668 -6.45 40.98 -22.11
CA ASN A 668 -7.02 42.17 -22.74
C ASN A 668 -6.25 42.63 -23.99
N ASN A 669 -5.29 41.83 -24.48
CA ASN A 669 -4.46 42.11 -25.65
C ASN A 669 -3.71 43.45 -25.57
N ILE A 670 -3.25 43.84 -24.39
CA ILE A 670 -2.42 45.03 -24.20
C ILE A 670 -1.04 44.77 -24.83
N GLY A 671 -0.79 45.40 -25.98
CA GLY A 671 0.47 45.28 -26.72
C GLY A 671 1.66 45.86 -25.96
N ASP A 672 2.88 45.47 -26.34
CA ASP A 672 4.12 45.95 -25.69
C ASP A 672 4.39 47.46 -25.86
N GLU A 673 3.64 48.13 -26.74
CA GLU A 673 3.70 49.58 -26.95
C GLU A 673 2.90 50.38 -25.90
N GLN A 674 1.99 49.75 -25.17
CA GLN A 674 1.22 50.37 -24.09
C GLN A 674 1.92 50.18 -22.74
N PRO A 675 1.78 51.13 -21.80
CA PRO A 675 2.42 51.00 -20.49
C PRO A 675 1.81 49.82 -19.73
N LYS A 676 2.67 48.94 -19.21
CA LYS A 676 2.33 47.73 -18.45
C LYS A 676 2.74 47.85 -16.99
N LEU A 677 1.95 47.31 -16.07
CA LEU A 677 2.25 47.34 -14.64
C LEU A 677 2.97 46.05 -14.20
N ARG A 678 4.32 46.09 -14.18
CA ARG A 678 5.17 44.98 -13.70
C ARG A 678 5.42 44.95 -12.19
N LYS A 679 4.74 45.82 -11.44
CA LYS A 679 4.88 45.98 -9.98
C LYS A 679 3.58 45.54 -9.29
N PRO A 680 3.60 45.29 -7.97
CA PRO A 680 2.39 44.91 -7.25
C PRO A 680 1.29 45.96 -7.42
N VAL A 681 0.05 45.52 -7.56
CA VAL A 681 -1.05 46.41 -7.95
C VAL A 681 -1.56 47.19 -6.76
N THR A 682 -1.48 48.51 -6.79
CA THR A 682 -2.08 49.38 -5.76
C THR A 682 -3.14 50.28 -6.39
N GLN A 683 -4.07 50.80 -5.58
CA GLN A 683 -5.07 51.74 -6.07
C GLN A 683 -4.41 52.96 -6.76
N LYS A 684 -3.30 53.46 -6.21
CA LYS A 684 -2.55 54.56 -6.82
C LYS A 684 -1.82 54.15 -8.10
N ALA A 685 -1.27 52.95 -8.14
CA ALA A 685 -0.60 52.41 -9.33
C ALA A 685 -1.60 52.23 -10.49
N LEU A 686 -2.82 51.73 -10.22
CA LEU A 686 -3.88 51.65 -11.24
C LEU A 686 -4.29 53.04 -11.74
N SER A 687 -4.45 54.02 -10.85
CA SER A 687 -4.77 55.39 -11.26
C SER A 687 -3.62 56.08 -12.01
N ALA A 688 -2.36 55.72 -11.75
CA ALA A 688 -1.22 56.20 -12.51
C ALA A 688 -1.18 55.55 -13.90
N LEU A 689 -1.39 54.23 -13.97
CA LEU A 689 -1.46 53.47 -15.22
C LEU A 689 -2.56 54.01 -16.16
N GLU A 690 -3.75 54.29 -15.62
CA GLU A 690 -4.86 54.88 -16.39
C GLU A 690 -4.48 56.27 -16.97
N LYS A 691 -3.71 57.07 -16.22
CA LYS A 691 -3.23 58.39 -16.69
C LYS A 691 -2.14 58.27 -17.75
N GLU A 692 -1.32 57.23 -17.68
CA GLU A 692 -0.26 56.95 -18.65
C GLU A 692 -0.81 56.32 -19.94
N GLY A 693 -2.11 56.01 -19.99
CA GLY A 693 -2.77 55.43 -21.17
C GLY A 693 -2.75 53.90 -21.21
N GLY A 694 -2.49 53.25 -20.07
CA GLY A 694 -2.55 51.79 -19.93
C GLY A 694 -3.97 51.29 -19.63
N MET A 695 -4.08 50.01 -19.25
CA MET A 695 -5.37 49.37 -18.98
C MET A 695 -6.15 50.06 -17.86
N LYS A 696 -7.44 50.32 -18.11
CA LYS A 696 -8.37 50.86 -17.11
C LYS A 696 -9.05 49.73 -16.35
N MET A 697 -8.81 49.65 -15.04
CA MET A 697 -9.49 48.70 -14.16
C MET A 697 -9.80 49.31 -12.80
N ALA A 698 -11.00 49.04 -12.26
CA ALA A 698 -11.38 49.48 -10.92
C ALA A 698 -10.63 48.68 -9.83
N TRP A 699 -10.31 49.33 -8.72
CA TRP A 699 -9.60 48.67 -7.61
C TRP A 699 -10.35 47.45 -7.05
N GLN A 700 -11.66 47.51 -6.89
CA GLN A 700 -12.44 46.38 -6.37
C GLN A 700 -12.53 45.24 -7.38
N GLU A 701 -12.65 45.56 -8.67
CA GLU A 701 -12.68 44.58 -9.76
C GLU A 701 -11.37 43.79 -9.82
N TYR A 702 -10.23 44.49 -9.76
CA TYR A 702 -8.91 43.86 -9.66
C TYR A 702 -8.84 42.85 -8.51
N ARG A 703 -9.30 43.25 -7.31
CA ARG A 703 -9.19 42.41 -6.13
C ARG A 703 -10.02 41.14 -6.22
N VAL A 704 -11.21 41.22 -6.81
CA VAL A 704 -12.05 40.04 -7.05
C VAL A 704 -11.39 39.13 -8.09
N ARG A 705 -10.87 39.70 -9.19
CA ARG A 705 -10.10 38.95 -10.20
C ARG A 705 -8.87 38.26 -9.60
N MET A 706 -8.17 38.92 -8.68
CA MET A 706 -7.04 38.31 -7.99
C MET A 706 -7.44 37.11 -7.12
N LEU A 707 -8.60 37.15 -6.46
CA LEU A 707 -9.11 35.99 -5.71
C LEU A 707 -9.43 34.83 -6.66
N ASP A 708 -10.10 35.09 -7.78
CA ASP A 708 -10.43 34.05 -8.76
C ASP A 708 -9.16 33.48 -9.43
N TRP A 709 -8.13 34.32 -9.65
CA TRP A 709 -6.82 33.89 -10.16
C TRP A 709 -6.05 33.03 -9.14
N LEU A 710 -6.09 33.40 -7.85
CA LEU A 710 -5.50 32.59 -6.78
C LEU A 710 -6.19 31.22 -6.67
N ASP A 711 -7.51 31.17 -6.85
CA ASP A 711 -8.24 29.90 -6.87
C ASP A 711 -7.82 29.03 -8.07
N ALA A 712 -7.71 29.63 -9.26
CA ALA A 712 -7.30 28.93 -10.48
C ALA A 712 -5.87 28.36 -10.40
N THR A 713 -4.98 29.02 -9.65
CA THR A 713 -3.60 28.58 -9.41
C THR A 713 -3.47 27.58 -8.24
N GLY A 714 -4.58 27.18 -7.62
CA GLY A 714 -4.63 26.20 -6.52
C GLY A 714 -4.53 26.80 -5.12
N SER A 715 -4.40 28.13 -4.99
CA SER A 715 -4.36 28.87 -3.73
C SER A 715 -5.76 29.27 -3.22
N VAL A 716 -6.65 28.28 -3.11
CA VAL A 716 -8.10 28.49 -2.89
C VAL A 716 -8.50 29.02 -1.51
N GLY A 717 -7.65 28.88 -0.50
CA GLY A 717 -8.08 29.10 0.88
C GLY A 717 -8.37 30.56 1.23
N ILE A 718 -7.62 31.49 0.63
CA ILE A 718 -7.88 32.93 0.80
C ILE A 718 -9.27 33.26 0.23
N GLY A 719 -9.59 32.79 -0.97
CA GLY A 719 -10.90 32.95 -1.59
C GLY A 719 -12.03 32.36 -0.73
N ASN A 720 -11.85 31.14 -0.23
CA ASN A 720 -12.82 30.45 0.63
C ASN A 720 -13.14 31.23 1.91
N LEU A 721 -12.13 31.75 2.61
CA LEU A 721 -12.32 32.54 3.83
C LEU A 721 -13.02 33.87 3.54
N MET A 722 -12.60 34.57 2.48
CA MET A 722 -13.18 35.87 2.13
C MET A 722 -14.65 35.73 1.71
N ARG A 723 -14.99 34.75 0.86
CA ARG A 723 -16.37 34.53 0.41
C ARG A 723 -17.28 34.03 1.53
N SER A 724 -16.78 33.18 2.44
CA SER A 724 -17.57 32.73 3.59
C SER A 724 -17.88 33.86 4.57
N THR A 725 -17.00 34.87 4.68
CA THR A 725 -17.09 35.93 5.70
C THR A 725 -17.67 37.24 5.20
N MET A 726 -17.29 37.69 4.02
CA MET A 726 -17.75 38.96 3.46
C MET A 726 -19.05 38.75 2.70
N LYS A 727 -20.15 39.36 3.19
CA LYS A 727 -21.45 39.33 2.50
C LYS A 727 -21.36 39.80 1.04
N ALA A 728 -20.54 40.82 0.78
CA ALA A 728 -20.33 41.38 -0.55
C ALA A 728 -19.61 40.44 -1.54
N LEU A 729 -18.99 39.36 -1.07
CA LEU A 729 -18.26 38.40 -1.90
C LEU A 729 -18.95 37.02 -1.98
N ARG A 730 -20.09 36.84 -1.31
CA ARG A 730 -20.87 35.61 -1.42
C ARG A 730 -21.44 35.53 -2.83
N LYS A 731 -21.04 34.51 -3.59
CA LYS A 731 -21.71 34.14 -4.84
C LYS A 731 -23.09 33.58 -4.43
N GLU A 732 -24.17 34.14 -4.98
CA GLU A 732 -25.54 33.63 -4.77
C GLU A 732 -25.67 32.17 -5.24
#